data_AF-A0A162HXL2-F1
#
_entry.id   AF-A0A162HXL2-F1
#
_cell.length_a   1.000
_cell.length_b   1.000
_cell.length_c   1.000
_cell.angle_alpha   90.00
_cell.angle_beta   90.00
_cell.angle_gamma   90.00
#
_symmetry.space_group_name_H-M   'P 1'
#
loop_
_entity.id
_entity.type
_entity.pdbx_description
1 polymer ?
#
loop_
_entity_poly.entity_id
_entity_poly.type
_entity_poly.pdbx_seq_one_letter_code
_entity_poly.pdbx_strand_id
1 'polypeptide(L)'
;MLRGNGLMEHREKVHNVGAPAMEKIRESGRFARTVAMAAVLLLLNGVIWPSWAVALEVERQKDIAEQARWEAKNQHLDQVLKHVRDRVRDRKALIDQRLAKEGGMLDNMLSAIGLSQLTLEGVDDLSWLAGRAEHLHQQALKEFDATGKRLREKQLPEKIQQRHAEARQQYRERYQTMQVRMAAMLEAESLQEQQDAAASLKEWMDSFTLEKPRDPFDPNNLPWGTPDPNLTPEPSTTARELSARNALPLFERGVQLASNVITPDMLGQPGGPTEEDLAATLDAQLTDAVRAKAEALDHDPVAIYQWVRNNIEFIPSHGSIQGADYTLQHGKGNAYDTASLLVALLRAANIPARYTFGTVQMPADQVMNWVGNVNTPQAASDLLGQGGIPNVGMVSGGEITHINLEHVWVEAWIDYHPSRGAKHSVGDSWVPMDASFKQYEYTEGMALEEQVPFDAQGLAQTIEQESTINEEEGWVQGVPQQAMEDAFADYRTQLEAFLENQAPDATVGEVLGTQNIKTVIHQQLAAGLPYQLLTRKLVASELSDSLRWKFRYQLYTNQFGRQGSELISIQQPTVALAGRKLALSFKPATPEDEEALASYLPEPDENGEVDPNDIPDTLPGYLIDLTGEFTIGNEVVATATTNTAMGSELQSEMGYWQPNQRWRTSQNEAVAGEYRALALNLQGISQSQAQDLQTDLESTRQKLEAEDFAGLTKQQVVGDLLYSTILSYFALNDMQDKISEKQAHSVGYRAPSYGLFKTSLSPVYFYGIPRNVKATGLTMDVDRFAGTRVDKDGNVERRLAFNRARGARLSAMEHLVPEQMYSTEDAPAHGISAVKAIQLAAAEGQKIWTITQGNLDQALASIELSDEVETDIRNSVYAGKEVTAHERPVNFFGSQSSGYIVLDPYSGAGAYLIEGGENGSN
;
A
#
# COMPACT_ATOMS: atom_id res chain seq x y z
N MET A 1 34.09 63.46 -13.62
CA MET A 1 35.21 63.85 -12.72
C MET A 1 35.24 62.82 -11.60
N LEU A 2 36.06 61.76 -11.70
CA LEU A 2 37.50 61.65 -11.35
C LEU A 2 37.75 61.20 -9.89
N ARG A 3 38.25 59.95 -9.78
CA ARG A 3 39.15 59.34 -8.76
C ARG A 3 38.56 59.09 -7.36
N GLY A 4 38.78 57.97 -6.67
CA GLY A 4 39.77 56.88 -6.80
C GLY A 4 40.54 56.68 -5.46
N ASN A 5 40.78 55.41 -5.07
CA ASN A 5 41.51 54.85 -3.89
C ASN A 5 40.60 54.39 -2.72
N GLY A 6 40.69 53.20 -2.13
CA GLY A 6 41.58 52.03 -2.30
C GLY A 6 41.85 51.35 -0.93
N LEU A 7 41.81 50.01 -0.89
CA LEU A 7 42.34 49.07 0.15
C LEU A 7 41.55 49.02 1.50
N MET A 8 41.29 47.91 2.21
CA MET A 8 41.94 46.58 2.33
C MET A 8 40.97 45.44 2.75
N GLU A 9 41.41 44.20 2.50
CA GLU A 9 40.85 42.91 2.92
C GLU A 9 40.78 42.68 4.43
N HIS A 10 39.70 42.02 4.88
CA HIS A 10 39.74 40.96 5.90
C HIS A 10 38.52 40.04 5.68
N ARG A 11 38.72 38.93 4.96
CA ARG A 11 37.80 37.78 4.98
C ARG A 11 38.35 36.79 6.00
N GLU A 12 37.63 36.65 7.10
CA GLU A 12 37.77 35.51 8.00
C GLU A 12 37.41 34.23 7.24
N LYS A 13 38.28 33.23 7.35
CA LYS A 13 38.05 31.86 6.91
C LYS A 13 36.95 31.25 7.78
N VAL A 14 35.74 31.17 7.25
CA VAL A 14 34.77 30.18 7.71
C VAL A 14 35.24 28.84 7.13
N HIS A 15 35.53 27.89 8.01
CA HIS A 15 35.82 26.51 7.64
C HIS A 15 34.62 25.95 6.88
N ASN A 16 34.84 25.64 5.61
CA ASN A 16 33.90 24.93 4.76
C ASN A 16 33.83 23.49 5.29
N VAL A 17 32.79 23.17 6.05
CA VAL A 17 32.46 21.78 6.39
C VAL A 17 32.07 21.11 5.08
N GLY A 18 32.74 20.00 4.78
CA GLY A 18 32.55 19.27 3.53
C GLY A 18 31.11 18.79 3.41
N ALA A 19 30.48 19.16 2.30
CA ALA A 19 29.22 18.61 1.85
C ALA A 19 29.25 17.06 1.77
N PRO A 20 28.16 16.37 2.15
CA PRO A 20 28.07 14.90 2.07
C PRO A 20 28.26 14.39 0.63
N ALA A 21 28.67 13.14 0.47
CA ALA A 21 29.06 12.53 -0.82
C ALA A 21 28.02 12.69 -1.96
N MET A 22 26.74 12.83 -1.59
CA MET A 22 25.61 13.11 -2.49
C MET A 22 25.65 14.51 -3.15
N GLU A 23 26.31 15.51 -2.54
CA GLU A 23 26.35 16.87 -3.07
C GLU A 23 27.40 17.04 -4.18
N LYS A 24 28.47 16.22 -4.20
CA LYS A 24 29.48 16.25 -5.27
C LYS A 24 29.00 15.65 -6.60
N ILE A 25 27.93 14.88 -6.58
CA ILE A 25 27.25 14.36 -7.78
C ILE A 25 26.52 15.49 -8.55
N ARG A 26 26.29 16.66 -7.94
CA ARG A 26 25.41 17.72 -8.47
C ARG A 26 26.06 18.75 -9.40
N GLU A 27 27.38 18.82 -9.49
CA GLU A 27 28.05 19.94 -10.18
C GLU A 27 28.22 19.78 -11.70
N SER A 28 27.65 18.74 -12.34
CA SER A 28 27.71 18.55 -13.80
C SER A 28 26.35 18.26 -14.46
N GLY A 29 25.92 19.11 -15.40
CA GLY A 29 24.88 18.81 -16.43
C GLY A 29 23.46 18.46 -15.91
N ARG A 30 22.55 19.43 -15.92
CA ARG A 30 21.64 19.70 -14.79
C ARG A 30 20.23 19.07 -14.73
N PHE A 31 19.84 18.08 -15.53
CA PHE A 31 18.52 17.46 -15.28
C PHE A 31 18.42 15.98 -15.68
N ALA A 32 18.83 15.61 -16.90
CA ALA A 32 18.73 14.21 -17.37
C ALA A 32 19.75 13.26 -16.70
N ARG A 33 21.00 13.70 -16.48
CA ARG A 33 22.04 12.91 -15.79
C ARG A 33 21.67 12.54 -14.36
N THR A 34 21.15 13.49 -13.59
CA THR A 34 20.77 13.24 -12.19
C THR A 34 19.60 12.28 -12.09
N VAL A 35 18.70 12.25 -13.07
CA VAL A 35 17.53 11.36 -13.08
C VAL A 35 17.87 9.97 -13.60
N ALA A 36 18.66 9.84 -14.66
CA ALA A 36 19.16 8.55 -15.15
C ALA A 36 20.09 7.87 -14.12
N MET A 37 20.94 8.65 -13.44
CA MET A 37 21.80 8.13 -12.37
C MET A 37 21.00 7.89 -11.07
N ALA A 38 19.92 8.63 -10.83
CA ALA A 38 18.95 8.30 -9.77
C ALA A 38 18.14 7.04 -10.10
N ALA A 39 17.82 6.74 -11.37
CA ALA A 39 17.23 5.47 -11.80
C ALA A 39 18.20 4.30 -11.59
N VAL A 40 19.50 4.52 -11.79
CA VAL A 40 20.55 3.55 -11.44
C VAL A 40 20.73 3.41 -9.91
N LEU A 41 20.62 4.51 -9.13
CA LEU A 41 20.60 4.47 -7.66
C LEU A 41 19.28 3.91 -7.07
N LEU A 42 18.18 3.98 -7.81
CA LEU A 42 16.92 3.29 -7.49
C LEU A 42 17.12 1.77 -7.57
N LEU A 43 17.92 1.27 -8.53
CA LEU A 43 18.30 -0.15 -8.61
C LEU A 43 19.21 -0.60 -7.45
N LEU A 44 19.81 0.35 -6.71
CA LEU A 44 20.78 0.09 -5.62
C LEU A 44 20.19 0.06 -4.22
N ASN A 45 19.00 0.59 -3.99
CA ASN A 45 18.37 0.59 -2.67
C ASN A 45 17.74 -0.78 -2.28
N GLY A 46 18.00 -1.83 -3.05
CA GLY A 46 17.62 -3.21 -2.76
C GLY A 46 18.71 -4.06 -2.11
N VAL A 47 19.89 -3.52 -1.80
CA VAL A 47 21.03 -4.33 -1.32
C VAL A 47 20.93 -4.64 0.17
N ILE A 48 20.12 -5.64 0.52
CA ILE A 48 20.52 -6.65 1.51
C ILE A 48 20.26 -8.02 0.87
N TRP A 49 21.37 -8.71 0.60
CA TRP A 49 21.57 -10.07 0.06
C TRP A 49 21.77 -10.27 -1.45
N PRO A 50 22.62 -11.25 -1.84
CA PRO A 50 23.18 -11.37 -3.18
C PRO A 50 22.27 -12.22 -4.08
N SER A 51 21.85 -11.70 -5.24
CA SER A 51 20.92 -12.35 -6.19
C SER A 51 21.62 -12.99 -7.41
N TRP A 52 22.90 -13.38 -7.30
CA TRP A 52 23.73 -13.87 -8.42
C TRP A 52 23.34 -15.24 -9.02
N ALA A 53 22.16 -15.81 -8.72
CA ALA A 53 21.81 -17.17 -9.12
C ALA A 53 20.83 -17.31 -10.32
N VAL A 54 20.36 -16.24 -10.98
CA VAL A 54 19.33 -16.37 -12.05
C VAL A 54 19.78 -15.90 -13.44
N ALA A 55 21.00 -15.42 -13.63
CA ALA A 55 21.39 -14.74 -14.87
C ALA A 55 22.09 -15.61 -15.96
N LEU A 56 21.97 -16.93 -15.93
CA LEU A 56 22.60 -17.81 -16.93
C LEU A 56 21.64 -18.93 -17.37
N GLU A 57 20.71 -18.63 -18.28
CA GLU A 57 20.24 -19.59 -19.32
C GLU A 57 19.23 -18.97 -20.31
N VAL A 58 19.42 -17.73 -20.80
CA VAL A 58 18.51 -17.21 -21.84
C VAL A 58 19.24 -16.41 -22.89
N GLU A 59 19.99 -17.11 -23.75
CA GLU A 59 20.29 -16.54 -25.06
C GLU A 59 20.50 -17.61 -26.14
N ARG A 60 19.39 -18.07 -26.72
CA ARG A 60 19.43 -18.59 -28.09
C ARG A 60 18.09 -18.47 -28.80
N GLN A 61 18.15 -17.79 -29.95
CA GLN A 61 17.24 -17.80 -31.11
C GLN A 61 16.31 -16.58 -31.27
N LYS A 62 16.75 -15.64 -32.12
CA LYS A 62 15.92 -14.84 -33.04
C LYS A 62 16.58 -15.06 -34.43
N ASP A 63 15.90 -15.60 -35.45
CA ASP A 63 15.08 -14.83 -36.40
C ASP A 63 14.13 -15.73 -37.28
N ILE A 64 13.51 -16.77 -36.71
CA ILE A 64 12.45 -17.57 -37.39
C ILE A 64 11.06 -17.33 -36.72
N ALA A 65 10.96 -16.29 -35.87
CA ALA A 65 10.12 -16.35 -34.68
C ALA A 65 8.67 -15.80 -34.81
N GLU A 66 8.32 -14.97 -35.79
CA GLU A 66 7.02 -14.26 -35.73
C GLU A 66 5.81 -15.18 -35.90
N GLN A 67 5.84 -16.08 -36.88
CA GLN A 67 4.73 -17.00 -37.13
C GLN A 67 4.67 -18.12 -36.07
N ALA A 68 5.82 -18.61 -35.62
CA ALA A 68 5.90 -19.58 -34.52
C ALA A 68 5.44 -18.97 -33.19
N ARG A 69 5.72 -17.68 -32.93
CA ARG A 69 5.21 -16.94 -31.77
C ARG A 69 3.71 -16.72 -31.88
N TRP A 70 3.19 -16.40 -33.05
CA TRP A 70 1.74 -16.25 -33.27
C TRP A 70 1.00 -17.56 -33.00
N GLU A 71 1.52 -18.69 -33.49
CA GLU A 71 0.96 -20.01 -33.19
C GLU A 71 1.12 -20.39 -31.72
N ALA A 72 2.27 -20.09 -31.09
CA ALA A 72 2.51 -20.31 -29.66
C ALA A 72 1.58 -19.49 -28.76
N LYS A 73 1.22 -18.27 -29.18
CA LYS A 73 0.24 -17.42 -28.48
C LYS A 73 -1.22 -17.85 -28.70
N ASN A 74 -1.49 -18.88 -29.50
CA ASN A 74 -2.84 -19.34 -29.84
C ASN A 74 -2.96 -20.88 -29.69
N GLN A 75 -2.30 -21.43 -28.67
CA GLN A 75 -2.31 -22.86 -28.38
C GLN A 75 -3.60 -23.29 -27.67
N HIS A 76 -4.21 -22.41 -26.87
CA HIS A 76 -5.41 -22.69 -26.09
C HIS A 76 -6.60 -21.85 -26.55
N LEU A 77 -7.82 -22.30 -26.24
CA LEU A 77 -9.06 -21.70 -26.74
C LEU A 77 -9.26 -20.28 -26.20
N ASP A 78 -9.03 -20.07 -24.90
CA ASP A 78 -9.06 -18.77 -24.23
C ASP A 78 -8.15 -17.74 -24.94
N GLN A 79 -6.93 -18.14 -25.30
CA GLN A 79 -6.01 -17.29 -26.04
C GLN A 79 -6.55 -16.92 -27.42
N VAL A 80 -7.16 -17.87 -28.14
CA VAL A 80 -7.79 -17.60 -29.44
C VAL A 80 -8.99 -16.66 -29.27
N LEU A 81 -9.82 -16.86 -28.25
CA LEU A 81 -10.94 -15.97 -27.95
C LEU A 81 -10.45 -14.54 -27.65
N LYS A 82 -9.39 -14.39 -26.85
CA LYS A 82 -8.75 -13.10 -26.59
C LYS A 82 -8.28 -12.45 -27.88
N HIS A 83 -7.49 -13.13 -28.69
CA HIS A 83 -6.99 -12.57 -29.96
C HIS A 83 -8.10 -12.25 -30.96
N VAL A 84 -9.20 -13.02 -30.99
CA VAL A 84 -10.37 -12.65 -31.82
C VAL A 84 -10.96 -11.33 -31.33
N ARG A 85 -11.19 -11.16 -30.01
CA ARG A 85 -11.69 -9.89 -29.45
C ARG A 85 -10.80 -8.71 -29.82
N ASP A 86 -9.49 -8.87 -29.61
CA ASP A 86 -8.51 -7.79 -29.80
C ASP A 86 -8.39 -7.42 -31.28
N ARG A 87 -8.31 -8.41 -32.18
CA ARG A 87 -8.28 -8.16 -33.64
C ARG A 87 -9.56 -7.53 -34.16
N VAL A 88 -10.73 -7.92 -33.65
CA VAL A 88 -12.01 -7.30 -34.02
C VAL A 88 -12.03 -5.84 -33.56
N ARG A 89 -11.52 -5.54 -32.36
CA ARG A 89 -11.40 -4.18 -31.83
C ARG A 89 -10.49 -3.31 -32.70
N ASP A 90 -9.31 -3.81 -33.05
CA ASP A 90 -8.35 -3.12 -33.93
C ASP A 90 -8.96 -2.82 -35.29
N ARG A 91 -9.54 -3.84 -35.93
CA ARG A 91 -10.15 -3.70 -37.26
C ARG A 91 -11.32 -2.73 -37.22
N LYS A 92 -12.17 -2.78 -36.19
CA LYS A 92 -13.26 -1.82 -36.02
C LYS A 92 -12.72 -0.38 -35.91
N ALA A 93 -11.72 -0.13 -35.07
CA ALA A 93 -11.15 1.20 -34.91
C ALA A 93 -10.58 1.75 -36.22
N LEU A 94 -9.94 0.89 -37.01
CA LEU A 94 -9.38 1.25 -38.31
C LEU A 94 -10.48 1.51 -39.36
N ILE A 95 -11.54 0.69 -39.40
CA ILE A 95 -12.72 0.90 -40.24
C ILE A 95 -13.42 2.23 -39.87
N ASP A 96 -13.64 2.50 -38.58
CA ASP A 96 -14.22 3.76 -38.09
C ASP A 96 -13.40 4.96 -38.57
N GLN A 97 -12.06 4.87 -38.52
CA GLN A 97 -11.17 5.94 -38.97
C GLN A 97 -11.26 6.17 -40.50
N ARG A 98 -11.40 5.11 -41.29
CA ARG A 98 -11.55 5.21 -42.76
C ARG A 98 -12.89 5.85 -43.13
N LEU A 99 -13.98 5.44 -42.48
CA LEU A 99 -15.30 6.02 -42.67
C LEU A 99 -15.36 7.49 -42.19
N ALA A 100 -14.64 7.85 -41.12
CA ALA A 100 -14.59 9.23 -40.63
C ALA A 100 -13.80 10.17 -41.56
N LYS A 101 -12.77 9.68 -42.26
CA LYS A 101 -11.98 10.47 -43.23
C LYS A 101 -12.79 10.86 -44.48
N GLU A 102 -13.78 10.05 -44.86
CA GLU A 102 -14.67 10.33 -46.01
C GLU A 102 -15.68 11.47 -45.76
N GLY A 103 -15.84 11.95 -44.52
CA GLY A 103 -16.69 13.11 -44.21
C GLY A 103 -16.12 14.47 -44.66
N GLY A 104 -14.91 14.50 -45.24
CA GLY A 104 -14.19 15.72 -45.64
C GLY A 104 -14.53 16.24 -47.05
N MET A 105 -14.45 17.57 -47.26
CA MET A 105 -14.80 18.26 -48.51
C MET A 105 -14.05 17.75 -49.77
N LEU A 106 -12.85 17.17 -49.62
CA LEU A 106 -12.04 16.61 -50.70
C LEU A 106 -12.58 15.27 -51.23
N ASP A 107 -13.23 14.46 -50.38
CA ASP A 107 -13.71 13.12 -50.77
C ASP A 107 -15.08 13.16 -51.44
N ASN A 108 -15.94 14.11 -51.05
CA ASN A 108 -17.15 14.45 -51.81
C ASN A 108 -16.85 14.88 -53.25
N MET A 109 -15.64 15.37 -53.51
CA MET A 109 -15.17 15.71 -54.86
C MET A 109 -14.62 14.50 -55.62
N LEU A 110 -14.02 13.52 -54.92
CA LEU A 110 -13.48 12.27 -55.48
C LEU A 110 -14.58 11.23 -55.75
N SER A 111 -15.60 11.14 -54.90
CA SER A 111 -16.79 10.30 -55.11
C SER A 111 -17.63 10.79 -56.31
N ALA A 112 -17.73 12.11 -56.52
CA ALA A 112 -18.42 12.70 -57.67
C ALA A 112 -17.76 12.41 -59.04
N ILE A 113 -16.49 11.98 -59.05
CA ILE A 113 -15.74 11.58 -60.26
C ILE A 113 -15.39 10.08 -60.28
N GLY A 114 -15.98 9.27 -59.38
CA GLY A 114 -15.87 7.82 -59.38
C GLY A 114 -14.52 7.27 -58.90
N LEU A 115 -13.81 7.99 -58.03
CA LEU A 115 -12.47 7.64 -57.56
C LEU A 115 -12.37 7.22 -56.08
N SER A 116 -13.47 7.18 -55.31
CA SER A 116 -13.42 6.60 -53.95
C SER A 116 -13.42 5.07 -54.03
N GLN A 117 -12.34 4.45 -53.57
CA GLN A 117 -12.22 3.00 -53.43
C GLN A 117 -12.12 2.65 -51.94
N LEU A 118 -13.26 2.52 -51.26
CA LEU A 118 -13.33 1.78 -50.01
C LEU A 118 -13.19 0.30 -50.33
N THR A 119 -11.97 -0.20 -50.28
CA THR A 119 -11.75 -1.66 -50.24
C THR A 119 -11.99 -2.14 -48.82
N LEU A 120 -12.60 -3.32 -48.68
CA LEU A 120 -12.74 -4.03 -47.42
C LEU A 120 -11.39 -4.14 -46.68
N GLU A 121 -11.44 -4.16 -45.35
CA GLU A 121 -10.25 -4.45 -44.55
C GLU A 121 -9.82 -5.91 -44.65
N GLY A 122 -8.51 -6.13 -44.58
CA GLY A 122 -7.92 -7.47 -44.58
C GLY A 122 -8.30 -8.26 -43.31
N VAL A 123 -8.93 -9.41 -43.51
CA VAL A 123 -9.44 -10.29 -42.43
C VAL A 123 -8.74 -11.66 -42.39
N ASP A 124 -7.59 -11.80 -43.04
CA ASP A 124 -6.83 -13.07 -43.12
C ASP A 124 -6.49 -13.62 -41.73
N ASP A 125 -6.08 -12.75 -40.80
CA ASP A 125 -5.79 -13.12 -39.41
C ASP A 125 -7.05 -13.65 -38.68
N LEU A 126 -8.21 -13.04 -38.93
CA LEU A 126 -9.50 -13.46 -38.35
C LEU A 126 -9.97 -14.78 -38.95
N SER A 127 -9.73 -15.00 -40.24
CA SER A 127 -10.00 -16.29 -40.91
C SER A 127 -9.13 -17.40 -40.31
N TRP A 128 -7.84 -17.13 -40.07
CA TRP A 128 -6.94 -18.06 -39.39
C TRP A 128 -7.40 -18.37 -37.96
N LEU A 129 -7.76 -17.34 -37.19
CA LEU A 129 -8.29 -17.50 -35.83
C LEU A 129 -9.59 -18.30 -35.80
N ALA A 130 -10.50 -18.10 -36.77
CA ALA A 130 -11.73 -18.89 -36.90
C ALA A 130 -11.43 -20.37 -37.13
N GLY A 131 -10.48 -20.69 -38.03
CA GLY A 131 -10.05 -22.07 -38.27
C GLY A 131 -9.39 -22.71 -37.04
N ARG A 132 -8.58 -21.95 -36.32
CA ARG A 132 -7.95 -22.40 -35.07
C ARG A 132 -8.99 -22.64 -33.96
N ALA A 133 -9.98 -21.75 -33.84
CA ALA A 133 -11.07 -21.87 -32.88
C ALA A 133 -11.89 -23.16 -33.08
N GLU A 134 -12.12 -23.60 -34.32
CA GLU A 134 -12.82 -24.85 -34.61
C GLU A 134 -12.06 -26.09 -34.13
N HIS A 135 -10.75 -26.13 -34.36
CA HIS A 135 -9.93 -27.23 -33.84
C HIS A 135 -9.99 -27.30 -32.30
N LEU A 136 -9.82 -26.15 -31.64
CA LEU A 136 -9.82 -26.06 -30.18
C LEU A 136 -11.22 -26.26 -29.58
N HIS A 137 -12.27 -25.95 -30.33
CA HIS A 137 -13.65 -26.23 -29.94
C HIS A 137 -13.88 -27.74 -29.74
N GLN A 138 -13.39 -28.57 -30.67
CA GLN A 138 -13.50 -30.02 -30.57
C GLN A 138 -12.73 -30.56 -29.36
N GLN A 139 -11.59 -29.95 -29.02
CA GLN A 139 -10.84 -30.29 -27.81
C GLN A 139 -11.62 -29.93 -26.55
N ALA A 140 -12.16 -28.70 -26.47
CA ALA A 140 -12.95 -28.26 -25.33
C ALA A 140 -14.18 -29.17 -25.07
N LEU A 141 -14.87 -29.63 -26.12
CA LEU A 141 -15.98 -30.58 -25.99
C LEU A 141 -15.53 -31.93 -25.40
N LYS A 142 -14.38 -32.47 -25.83
CA LYS A 142 -13.81 -33.69 -25.26
C LYS A 142 -13.48 -33.52 -23.78
N GLU A 143 -12.93 -32.36 -23.42
CA GLU A 143 -12.62 -32.06 -22.02
C GLU A 143 -13.90 -31.97 -21.17
N PHE A 144 -14.97 -31.34 -21.67
CA PHE A 144 -16.28 -31.38 -20.99
C PHE A 144 -16.78 -32.82 -20.84
N ASP A 145 -16.70 -33.64 -21.88
CA ASP A 145 -17.15 -35.03 -21.81
C ASP A 145 -16.35 -35.85 -20.80
N ALA A 146 -15.03 -35.61 -20.69
CA ALA A 146 -14.17 -36.21 -19.68
C ALA A 146 -14.57 -35.78 -18.26
N THR A 147 -14.81 -34.49 -18.03
CA THR A 147 -15.33 -34.01 -16.75
C THR A 147 -16.67 -34.69 -16.43
N GLY A 148 -17.63 -34.69 -17.35
CA GLY A 148 -18.93 -35.33 -17.12
C GLY A 148 -18.86 -36.83 -16.84
N LYS A 149 -17.89 -37.54 -17.45
CA LYS A 149 -17.61 -38.95 -17.13
C LYS A 149 -17.12 -39.10 -15.69
N ARG A 150 -16.13 -38.29 -15.28
CA ARG A 150 -15.61 -38.28 -13.90
C ARG A 150 -16.72 -38.01 -12.88
N LEU A 151 -17.59 -37.02 -13.10
CA LEU A 151 -18.67 -36.68 -12.17
C LEU A 151 -19.60 -37.89 -11.93
N ARG A 152 -19.89 -38.67 -12.97
CA ARG A 152 -20.70 -39.90 -12.86
C ARG A 152 -19.95 -41.04 -12.16
N GLU A 153 -18.67 -41.21 -12.46
CA GLU A 153 -17.83 -42.25 -11.83
C GLU A 153 -17.64 -42.02 -10.33
N LYS A 154 -17.45 -40.76 -9.92
CA LYS A 154 -17.38 -40.34 -8.51
C LYS A 154 -18.77 -40.18 -7.86
N GLN A 155 -19.86 -40.45 -8.60
CA GLN A 155 -21.24 -40.41 -8.12
C GLN A 155 -21.67 -39.07 -7.49
N LEU A 156 -21.17 -37.95 -8.02
CA LEU A 156 -21.44 -36.63 -7.46
C LEU A 156 -22.92 -36.23 -7.55
N PRO A 157 -23.40 -35.33 -6.66
CA PRO A 157 -24.81 -34.94 -6.57
C PRO A 157 -25.40 -34.44 -7.90
N GLU A 158 -26.70 -34.66 -8.09
CA GLU A 158 -27.43 -34.28 -9.32
C GLU A 158 -27.27 -32.79 -9.64
N LYS A 159 -27.23 -31.93 -8.61
CA LYS A 159 -26.97 -30.49 -8.76
C LYS A 159 -25.65 -30.20 -9.49
N ILE A 160 -24.57 -30.91 -9.16
CA ILE A 160 -23.25 -30.75 -9.81
C ILE A 160 -23.29 -31.24 -11.26
N GLN A 161 -23.98 -32.37 -11.49
CA GLN A 161 -24.17 -32.89 -12.85
C GLN A 161 -25.02 -31.96 -13.72
N GLN A 162 -26.02 -31.29 -13.14
CA GLN A 162 -26.84 -30.30 -13.83
C GLN A 162 -26.03 -29.05 -14.18
N ARG A 163 -25.28 -28.47 -13.23
CA ARG A 163 -24.36 -27.34 -13.52
C ARG A 163 -23.39 -27.68 -14.64
N HIS A 164 -22.89 -28.91 -14.68
CA HIS A 164 -22.06 -29.39 -15.77
C HIS A 164 -22.77 -29.40 -17.13
N ALA A 165 -23.98 -29.94 -17.18
CA ALA A 165 -24.78 -29.98 -18.40
C ALA A 165 -25.10 -28.56 -18.91
N GLU A 166 -25.45 -27.64 -18.01
CA GLU A 166 -25.73 -26.24 -18.29
C GLU A 166 -24.50 -25.51 -18.84
N ALA A 167 -23.34 -25.62 -18.19
CA ALA A 167 -22.10 -24.99 -18.66
C ALA A 167 -21.70 -25.49 -20.06
N ARG A 168 -21.80 -26.79 -20.32
CA ARG A 168 -21.52 -27.39 -21.63
C ARG A 168 -22.52 -26.93 -22.70
N GLN A 169 -23.78 -26.69 -22.33
CA GLN A 169 -24.78 -26.14 -23.25
C GLN A 169 -24.49 -24.66 -23.56
N GLN A 170 -24.29 -23.84 -22.53
CA GLN A 170 -23.97 -22.42 -22.68
C GLN A 170 -22.72 -22.21 -23.54
N TYR A 171 -21.67 -23.00 -23.30
CA TYR A 171 -20.46 -22.97 -24.13
C TYR A 171 -20.76 -23.21 -25.61
N ARG A 172 -21.56 -24.24 -25.93
CA ARG A 172 -21.91 -24.58 -27.32
C ARG A 172 -22.71 -23.47 -28.00
N GLU A 173 -23.70 -22.91 -27.31
CA GLU A 173 -24.52 -21.81 -27.83
C GLU A 173 -23.69 -20.55 -28.07
N ARG A 174 -22.78 -20.21 -27.14
CA ARG A 174 -21.87 -19.07 -27.26
C ARG A 174 -20.88 -19.27 -28.41
N TYR A 175 -20.29 -20.45 -28.55
CA TYR A 175 -19.40 -20.76 -29.67
C TYR A 175 -20.11 -20.63 -31.03
N GLN A 176 -21.32 -21.17 -31.17
CA GLN A 176 -22.12 -21.02 -32.39
C GLN A 176 -22.43 -19.55 -32.70
N THR A 177 -22.73 -18.76 -31.67
CA THR A 177 -22.97 -17.31 -31.81
C THR A 177 -21.71 -16.59 -32.29
N MET A 178 -20.53 -16.93 -31.75
CA MET A 178 -19.26 -16.39 -32.23
C MET A 178 -19.04 -16.70 -33.71
N GLN A 179 -19.26 -17.96 -34.12
CA GLN A 179 -19.08 -18.38 -35.52
C GLN A 179 -19.97 -17.60 -36.48
N VAL A 180 -21.25 -17.42 -36.14
CA VAL A 180 -22.19 -16.63 -36.97
C VAL A 180 -21.73 -15.18 -37.09
N ARG A 181 -21.29 -14.57 -35.98
CA ARG A 181 -20.82 -13.17 -35.95
C ARG A 181 -19.50 -12.98 -36.69
N MET A 182 -18.58 -13.95 -36.61
CA MET A 182 -17.34 -13.95 -37.38
C MET A 182 -17.61 -14.12 -38.88
N ALA A 183 -18.50 -15.05 -39.27
CA ALA A 183 -18.88 -15.24 -40.66
C ALA A 183 -19.46 -13.95 -41.27
N ALA A 184 -20.33 -13.24 -40.54
CA ALA A 184 -20.86 -11.95 -40.99
C ALA A 184 -19.77 -10.90 -41.28
N MET A 185 -18.64 -10.93 -40.56
CA MET A 185 -17.51 -10.02 -40.78
C MET A 185 -16.62 -10.49 -41.95
N LEU A 186 -16.46 -11.80 -42.13
CA LEU A 186 -15.66 -12.40 -43.20
C LEU A 186 -16.37 -12.33 -44.57
N GLU A 187 -17.70 -12.36 -44.58
CA GLU A 187 -18.55 -12.38 -45.77
C GLU A 187 -19.13 -11.01 -46.13
N ALA A 188 -18.77 -9.94 -45.41
CA ALA A 188 -19.26 -8.58 -45.65
C ALA A 188 -18.95 -8.10 -47.09
N GLU A 189 -19.94 -7.51 -47.77
CA GLU A 189 -19.79 -7.04 -49.16
C GLU A 189 -19.43 -5.55 -49.21
N SER A 190 -19.53 -4.83 -48.09
CA SER A 190 -19.18 -3.42 -47.97
C SER A 190 -18.48 -3.08 -46.65
N LEU A 191 -17.75 -1.96 -46.64
CA LEU A 191 -17.04 -1.48 -45.44
C LEU A 191 -18.01 -1.15 -44.28
N GLN A 192 -19.24 -0.71 -44.60
CA GLN A 192 -20.29 -0.44 -43.60
C GLN A 192 -20.81 -1.74 -42.97
N GLU A 193 -21.10 -2.76 -43.78
CA GLU A 193 -21.48 -4.08 -43.28
C GLU A 193 -20.37 -4.70 -42.42
N GLN A 194 -19.11 -4.51 -42.83
CA GLN A 194 -17.95 -4.97 -42.07
C GLN A 194 -17.82 -4.24 -40.72
N GLN A 195 -18.13 -2.93 -40.68
CA GLN A 195 -18.17 -2.14 -39.44
C GLN A 195 -19.27 -2.64 -38.49
N ASP A 196 -20.48 -2.86 -38.99
CA ASP A 196 -21.63 -3.30 -38.20
C ASP A 196 -21.40 -4.70 -37.63
N ALA A 197 -20.84 -5.62 -38.45
CA ALA A 197 -20.46 -6.95 -38.02
C ALA A 197 -19.35 -6.92 -36.95
N ALA A 198 -18.31 -6.11 -37.15
CA ALA A 198 -17.24 -5.94 -36.18
C ALA A 198 -17.74 -5.31 -34.87
N ALA A 199 -18.63 -4.31 -34.93
CA ALA A 199 -19.24 -3.71 -33.75
C ALA A 199 -20.07 -4.74 -32.97
N SER A 200 -20.88 -5.53 -33.67
CA SER A 200 -21.74 -6.55 -33.05
C SER A 200 -20.94 -7.70 -32.43
N LEU A 201 -19.86 -8.14 -33.08
CA LEU A 201 -18.95 -9.15 -32.53
C LEU A 201 -18.19 -8.60 -31.33
N LYS A 202 -17.65 -7.37 -31.42
CA LYS A 202 -16.95 -6.70 -30.32
C LYS A 202 -17.85 -6.56 -29.09
N GLU A 203 -19.05 -5.99 -29.25
CA GLU A 203 -19.99 -5.78 -28.15
C GLU A 203 -20.36 -7.10 -27.47
N TRP A 204 -20.57 -8.16 -28.25
CA TRP A 204 -20.85 -9.49 -27.73
C TRP A 204 -19.63 -10.10 -27.01
N MET A 205 -18.41 -9.97 -27.54
CA MET A 205 -17.21 -10.50 -26.88
C MET A 205 -16.82 -9.72 -25.63
N ASP A 206 -16.94 -8.39 -25.65
CA ASP A 206 -16.71 -7.53 -24.48
C ASP A 206 -17.74 -7.78 -23.36
N SER A 207 -18.84 -8.49 -23.67
CA SER A 207 -19.81 -8.94 -22.66
C SER A 207 -19.32 -10.14 -21.84
N PHE A 208 -18.18 -10.73 -22.19
CA PHE A 208 -17.60 -11.85 -21.47
C PHE A 208 -16.21 -11.53 -20.93
N THR A 209 -15.95 -12.04 -19.74
CA THR A 209 -14.59 -12.22 -19.26
C THR A 209 -13.86 -13.28 -20.08
N LEU A 210 -12.66 -12.96 -20.55
CA LEU A 210 -11.81 -13.85 -21.37
C LEU A 210 -10.43 -14.09 -20.76
N GLU A 211 -10.02 -13.32 -19.75
CA GLU A 211 -8.72 -13.42 -19.10
C GLU A 211 -8.82 -12.93 -17.66
N LYS A 212 -7.79 -13.19 -16.83
CA LYS A 212 -7.70 -12.62 -15.49
C LYS A 212 -7.75 -11.09 -15.60
N PRO A 213 -8.59 -10.41 -14.82
CA PRO A 213 -8.69 -8.96 -14.85
C PRO A 213 -7.44 -8.35 -14.19
N ARG A 214 -7.09 -7.16 -14.67
CA ARG A 214 -5.93 -6.38 -14.25
C ARG A 214 -6.38 -5.31 -13.27
N ASP A 215 -5.62 -5.08 -12.19
CA ASP A 215 -5.94 -4.00 -11.25
C ASP A 215 -5.91 -2.63 -11.97
N PRO A 216 -6.93 -1.78 -11.78
CA PRO A 216 -6.97 -0.48 -12.44
C PRO A 216 -5.93 0.48 -11.85
N PHE A 217 -5.25 1.25 -12.71
CA PHE A 217 -4.27 2.23 -12.28
C PHE A 217 -4.74 3.67 -12.53
N ASP A 218 -4.73 4.51 -11.49
CA ASP A 218 -4.97 5.96 -11.57
C ASP A 218 -3.68 6.74 -11.23
N PRO A 219 -3.03 7.39 -12.21
CA PRO A 219 -1.80 8.15 -11.97
C PRO A 219 -1.98 9.39 -11.09
N ASN A 220 -3.22 9.80 -10.79
CA ASN A 220 -3.51 10.90 -9.86
C ASN A 220 -3.61 10.45 -8.40
N ASN A 221 -3.66 9.13 -8.15
CA ASN A 221 -3.78 8.55 -6.81
C ASN A 221 -2.63 7.55 -6.57
N LEU A 222 -1.40 8.07 -6.49
CA LEU A 222 -0.23 7.25 -6.24
C LEU A 222 -0.26 6.63 -4.83
N PRO A 223 0.01 5.32 -4.68
CA PRO A 223 -0.18 4.59 -3.43
C PRO A 223 0.86 4.94 -2.36
N TRP A 224 2.08 5.29 -2.76
CA TRP A 224 3.20 5.50 -1.84
C TRP A 224 3.63 6.96 -1.84
N GLY A 225 3.63 7.61 -0.69
CA GLY A 225 4.03 9.01 -0.64
C GLY A 225 3.76 9.72 0.68
N THR A 226 3.94 11.03 0.63
CA THR A 226 3.74 11.94 1.75
C THR A 226 2.55 12.85 1.46
N PRO A 227 1.58 13.00 2.39
CA PRO A 227 0.49 13.95 2.22
C PRO A 227 0.99 15.36 1.97
N ASP A 228 0.26 16.18 1.21
CA ASP A 228 0.63 17.59 1.02
C ASP A 228 0.20 18.40 2.26
N PRO A 229 1.14 19.05 2.99
CA PRO A 229 0.81 19.85 4.16
C PRO A 229 -0.14 21.01 3.86
N ASN A 230 -0.17 21.52 2.62
CA ASN A 230 -1.04 22.63 2.23
C ASN A 230 -2.51 22.25 2.14
N LEU A 231 -2.83 20.94 2.12
CA LEU A 231 -4.21 20.47 2.16
C LEU A 231 -4.81 20.48 3.58
N THR A 232 -3.96 20.68 4.60
CA THR A 232 -4.39 20.77 5.98
C THR A 232 -4.85 22.19 6.30
N PRO A 233 -6.06 22.37 6.87
CA PRO A 233 -6.59 23.70 7.11
C PRO A 233 -5.82 24.43 8.22
N GLU A 234 -5.93 25.75 8.24
CA GLU A 234 -5.49 26.54 9.38
C GLU A 234 -6.32 26.23 10.66
N PRO A 235 -5.73 26.43 11.85
CA PRO A 235 -6.41 26.20 13.11
C PRO A 235 -7.55 27.20 13.33
N SER A 236 -8.64 26.73 13.94
CA SER A 236 -9.82 27.54 14.21
C SER A 236 -9.52 28.67 15.21
N THR A 237 -9.94 29.90 14.90
CA THR A 237 -9.72 31.05 15.80
C THR A 237 -10.80 31.18 16.88
N THR A 238 -11.90 30.44 16.75
CA THR A 238 -13.02 30.47 17.70
C THR A 238 -13.48 29.08 18.12
N ALA A 239 -14.03 28.98 19.34
CA ALA A 239 -14.60 27.73 19.84
C ALA A 239 -15.85 27.27 19.06
N ARG A 240 -16.54 28.18 18.38
CA ARG A 240 -17.73 27.85 17.56
C ARG A 240 -17.32 27.14 16.27
N GLU A 241 -16.29 27.63 15.59
CA GLU A 241 -15.72 26.99 14.41
C GLU A 241 -15.15 25.62 14.77
N LEU A 242 -14.39 25.53 15.86
CA LEU A 242 -13.81 24.28 16.34
C LEU A 242 -14.89 23.24 16.68
N SER A 243 -15.99 23.67 17.32
CA SER A 243 -17.15 22.83 17.64
C SER A 243 -17.84 22.31 16.39
N ALA A 244 -18.08 23.18 15.41
CA ALA A 244 -18.73 22.81 14.15
C ALA A 244 -17.87 21.85 13.31
N ARG A 245 -16.56 22.09 13.21
CA ARG A 245 -15.61 21.27 12.45
C ARG A 245 -15.50 19.86 13.03
N ASN A 246 -15.40 19.75 14.35
CA ASN A 246 -15.08 18.50 15.02
C ASN A 246 -16.31 17.80 15.66
N ALA A 247 -17.52 18.30 15.40
CA ALA A 247 -18.77 17.84 16.02
C ALA A 247 -18.70 17.74 17.56
N LEU A 248 -18.01 18.69 18.19
CA LEU A 248 -17.84 18.76 19.65
C LEU A 248 -18.91 19.68 20.27
N PRO A 249 -19.37 19.40 21.52
CA PRO A 249 -20.37 20.23 22.17
C PRO A 249 -19.82 21.64 22.48
N LEU A 250 -20.57 22.66 22.10
CA LEU A 250 -20.16 24.07 22.29
C LEU A 250 -20.21 24.53 23.75
N PHE A 251 -21.01 23.89 24.59
CA PHE A 251 -21.14 24.21 26.01
C PHE A 251 -21.01 22.93 26.83
N GLU A 252 -20.38 23.01 28.00
CA GLU A 252 -20.31 21.88 28.91
C GLU A 252 -21.74 21.46 29.32
N ARG A 253 -22.08 20.18 29.13
CA ARG A 253 -23.45 19.67 29.39
C ARG A 253 -23.89 19.88 30.86
N GLY A 254 -22.96 20.09 31.79
CA GLY A 254 -23.23 20.38 33.21
C GLY A 254 -23.92 21.71 33.51
N VAL A 255 -24.11 22.59 32.51
CA VAL A 255 -24.87 23.84 32.69
C VAL A 255 -26.38 23.66 32.44
N GLN A 256 -26.83 22.50 31.94
CA GLN A 256 -28.26 22.18 31.77
C GLN A 256 -28.73 21.17 32.85
N LEU A 257 -29.14 21.75 34.00
CA LEU A 257 -30.07 21.23 35.03
C LEU A 257 -30.38 19.72 35.05
N ALA A 258 -29.77 19.05 36.05
CA ALA A 258 -30.29 17.99 36.92
C ALA A 258 -31.55 17.22 36.49
N SER A 259 -31.35 16.01 35.98
CA SER A 259 -32.09 14.81 36.42
C SER A 259 -31.47 13.58 35.77
N ASN A 260 -30.67 12.82 36.52
CA ASN A 260 -30.82 11.37 36.66
C ASN A 260 -29.69 10.82 37.55
N VAL A 261 -30.14 10.13 38.60
CA VAL A 261 -29.48 9.21 39.55
C VAL A 261 -27.99 9.44 39.82
N ILE A 262 -27.73 9.89 41.05
CA ILE A 262 -26.42 10.20 41.60
C ILE A 262 -26.17 9.21 42.75
N THR A 263 -25.01 8.55 42.80
CA THR A 263 -24.52 7.93 44.05
C THR A 263 -24.38 9.02 45.14
N PRO A 264 -24.54 8.72 46.43
CA PRO A 264 -24.52 9.74 47.49
C PRO A 264 -23.27 10.66 47.50
N ASP A 265 -22.16 10.21 46.91
CA ASP A 265 -20.88 10.92 46.86
C ASP A 265 -20.77 11.95 45.71
N MET A 266 -21.64 11.90 44.69
CA MET A 266 -21.58 12.85 43.54
C MET A 266 -22.61 14.00 43.65
N LEU A 267 -23.21 14.20 44.83
CA LEU A 267 -24.20 15.25 45.07
C LEU A 267 -23.56 16.65 45.18
N GLY A 268 -23.90 17.55 44.25
CA GLY A 268 -24.06 18.98 44.57
C GLY A 268 -23.10 20.01 43.98
N GLN A 269 -22.26 19.69 42.98
CA GLN A 269 -21.40 20.69 42.31
C GLN A 269 -21.82 20.94 40.85
N PRO A 270 -22.45 22.09 40.52
CA PRO A 270 -22.65 22.49 39.13
C PRO A 270 -21.32 22.51 38.37
N GLY A 271 -21.18 21.68 37.33
CA GLY A 271 -19.92 21.52 36.57
C GLY A 271 -19.00 20.37 37.02
N GLY A 272 -19.42 19.54 38.00
CA GLY A 272 -18.72 18.31 38.41
C GLY A 272 -18.82 17.16 37.39
N PRO A 273 -18.19 16.01 37.68
CA PRO A 273 -18.16 14.85 36.80
C PRO A 273 -19.51 14.13 36.70
N THR A 274 -19.68 13.43 35.59
CA THR A 274 -20.84 12.58 35.26
C THR A 274 -20.42 11.11 35.14
N GLU A 275 -21.37 10.18 35.07
CA GLU A 275 -21.06 8.76 34.81
C GLU A 275 -20.34 8.55 33.46
N GLU A 276 -20.61 9.39 32.44
CA GLU A 276 -19.93 9.33 31.14
C GLU A 276 -18.41 9.58 31.28
N ASP A 277 -17.99 10.34 32.30
CA ASP A 277 -16.57 10.62 32.57
C ASP A 277 -15.83 9.45 33.21
N LEU A 278 -16.54 8.39 33.63
CA LEU A 278 -15.99 7.13 34.15
C LEU A 278 -16.16 5.96 33.17
N ALA A 279 -17.10 6.05 32.23
CA ALA A 279 -17.44 4.97 31.33
C ALA A 279 -16.30 4.60 30.36
N ALA A 280 -16.20 3.31 30.01
CA ALA A 280 -15.38 2.88 28.88
C ALA A 280 -15.95 3.45 27.57
N THR A 281 -15.07 3.80 26.64
CA THR A 281 -15.46 4.26 25.29
C THR A 281 -14.70 3.47 24.23
N LEU A 282 -15.05 3.67 22.95
CA LEU A 282 -14.33 3.02 21.86
C LEU A 282 -12.84 3.38 21.85
N ASP A 283 -12.47 4.63 22.16
CA ASP A 283 -11.06 5.08 22.14
C ASP A 283 -10.36 4.86 23.48
N ALA A 284 -11.06 5.01 24.60
CA ALA A 284 -10.55 4.75 25.95
C ALA A 284 -11.16 3.46 26.51
N GLN A 285 -10.69 2.31 26.00
CA GLN A 285 -11.17 1.01 26.46
C GLN A 285 -10.58 0.65 27.82
N LEU A 286 -11.38 -0.01 28.67
CA LEU A 286 -10.92 -0.56 29.95
C LEU A 286 -10.59 -2.05 29.78
N THR A 287 -9.56 -2.35 29.00
CA THR A 287 -9.06 -3.72 28.81
C THR A 287 -8.36 -4.22 30.07
N ASP A 288 -8.11 -5.53 30.15
CA ASP A 288 -7.39 -6.10 31.30
C ASP A 288 -5.95 -5.58 31.38
N ALA A 289 -5.29 -5.32 30.24
CA ALA A 289 -3.98 -4.68 30.20
C ALA A 289 -4.01 -3.25 30.77
N VAL A 290 -5.03 -2.46 30.42
CA VAL A 290 -5.21 -1.11 30.97
C VAL A 290 -5.47 -1.14 32.48
N ARG A 291 -6.34 -2.05 32.96
CA ARG A 291 -6.61 -2.19 34.40
C ARG A 291 -5.36 -2.62 35.17
N ALA A 292 -4.66 -3.64 34.68
CA ALA A 292 -3.41 -4.10 35.28
C ALA A 292 -2.35 -2.99 35.30
N LYS A 293 -2.31 -2.16 34.26
CA LYS A 293 -1.40 -1.02 34.23
C LYS A 293 -1.77 0.08 35.22
N ALA A 294 -3.06 0.39 35.39
CA ALA A 294 -3.53 1.35 36.37
C ALA A 294 -3.26 0.85 37.81
N GLU A 295 -3.47 -0.44 38.07
CA GLU A 295 -3.15 -1.07 39.35
C GLU A 295 -1.64 -1.06 39.64
N ALA A 296 -0.80 -1.35 38.64
CA ALA A 296 0.66 -1.28 38.76
C ALA A 296 1.19 0.15 39.03
N LEU A 297 0.35 1.18 38.85
CA LEU A 297 0.64 2.58 39.16
C LEU A 297 -0.11 3.02 40.43
N ASP A 298 -0.53 2.07 41.26
CA ASP A 298 -1.25 2.26 42.53
C ASP A 298 -2.55 3.06 42.41
N HIS A 299 -3.13 3.12 41.21
CA HIS A 299 -4.27 3.98 40.88
C HIS A 299 -4.01 5.47 41.19
N ASP A 300 -2.75 5.90 41.25
CA ASP A 300 -2.37 7.26 41.61
C ASP A 300 -2.38 8.18 40.37
N PRO A 301 -3.12 9.32 40.39
CA PRO A 301 -3.24 10.19 39.22
C PRO A 301 -1.92 10.86 38.81
N VAL A 302 -1.01 11.11 39.76
CA VAL A 302 0.31 11.69 39.46
C VAL A 302 1.19 10.65 38.79
N ALA A 303 1.23 9.43 39.32
CA ALA A 303 1.98 8.30 38.77
C ALA A 303 1.46 7.92 37.39
N ILE A 304 0.14 7.87 37.19
CA ILE A 304 -0.50 7.60 35.90
C ILE A 304 -0.08 8.64 34.86
N TYR A 305 -0.27 9.93 35.15
CA TYR A 305 0.11 11.00 34.22
C TYR A 305 1.59 10.97 33.87
N GLN A 306 2.44 10.87 34.90
CA GLN A 306 3.88 10.81 34.73
C GLN A 306 4.30 9.62 33.87
N TRP A 307 3.70 8.45 34.10
CA TRP A 307 4.01 7.25 33.35
C TRP A 307 3.65 7.42 31.88
N VAL A 308 2.43 7.85 31.56
CA VAL A 308 2.01 8.07 30.16
C VAL A 308 2.92 9.10 29.48
N ARG A 309 3.18 10.23 30.14
CA ARG A 309 4.04 11.29 29.59
C ARG A 309 5.46 10.77 29.28
N ASN A 310 6.03 9.98 30.17
CA ASN A 310 7.44 9.59 30.08
C ASN A 310 7.69 8.28 29.30
N ASN A 311 6.64 7.51 28.96
CA ASN A 311 6.79 6.20 28.30
C ASN A 311 6.13 6.10 26.92
N ILE A 312 5.32 7.07 26.52
CA ILE A 312 4.65 7.07 25.21
C ILE A 312 5.33 8.07 24.26
N GLU A 313 5.92 7.59 23.17
CA GLU A 313 6.49 8.46 22.14
C GLU A 313 5.38 9.16 21.33
N PHE A 314 5.57 10.43 21.00
CA PHE A 314 4.63 11.22 20.23
C PHE A 314 4.79 10.98 18.73
N ILE A 315 3.66 10.86 18.03
CA ILE A 315 3.57 10.82 16.58
C ILE A 315 2.71 12.00 16.10
N PRO A 316 3.21 12.88 15.20
CA PRO A 316 2.46 14.04 14.74
C PRO A 316 1.39 13.64 13.72
N SER A 317 0.23 13.19 14.21
CA SER A 317 -0.95 12.91 13.38
C SER A 317 -2.25 13.39 14.04
N HIS A 318 -3.28 13.61 13.23
CA HIS A 318 -4.57 14.16 13.65
C HIS A 318 -5.68 13.10 13.69
N GLY A 319 -6.46 13.11 14.78
CA GLY A 319 -7.58 12.20 15.02
C GLY A 319 -7.19 10.91 15.73
N SER A 320 -8.19 10.21 16.27
CA SER A 320 -8.02 8.90 16.91
C SER A 320 -7.77 7.83 15.86
N ILE A 321 -6.67 7.08 16.00
CA ILE A 321 -6.22 6.08 15.03
C ILE A 321 -6.20 4.68 15.64
N GLN A 322 -5.61 4.53 16.84
CA GLN A 322 -5.33 3.22 17.44
C GLN A 322 -5.92 3.06 18.85
N GLY A 323 -6.29 4.15 19.51
CA GLY A 323 -6.94 4.13 20.83
C GLY A 323 -6.00 3.73 21.98
N ALA A 324 -6.56 3.61 23.18
CA ALA A 324 -5.83 3.44 24.42
C ALA A 324 -5.04 2.12 24.49
N ASP A 325 -5.69 1.00 24.20
CA ASP A 325 -5.10 -0.33 24.39
C ASP A 325 -3.90 -0.55 23.46
N TYR A 326 -4.04 -0.26 22.17
CA TYR A 326 -2.93 -0.39 21.23
C TYR A 326 -1.82 0.63 21.51
N THR A 327 -2.13 1.84 22.01
CA THR A 327 -1.11 2.81 22.45
C THR A 327 -0.30 2.31 23.63
N LEU A 328 -0.94 1.62 24.57
CA LEU A 328 -0.25 0.96 25.69
C LEU A 328 0.72 -0.12 25.19
N GLN A 329 0.30 -0.93 24.23
CA GLN A 329 1.13 -2.00 23.65
C GLN A 329 2.26 -1.47 22.75
N HIS A 330 1.98 -0.44 21.96
CA HIS A 330 2.91 0.11 20.97
C HIS A 330 3.93 1.05 21.62
N GLY A 331 3.60 1.68 22.76
CA GLY A 331 4.46 2.65 23.42
C GLY A 331 4.59 3.96 22.64
N LYS A 332 3.73 4.19 21.64
CA LYS A 332 3.71 5.41 20.82
C LYS A 332 2.28 5.76 20.46
N GLY A 333 2.00 7.04 20.27
CA GLY A 333 0.70 7.51 19.80
C GLY A 333 0.70 9.00 19.53
N ASN A 334 -0.32 9.46 18.81
CA ASN A 334 -0.54 10.88 18.62
C ASN A 334 -1.22 11.51 19.85
N ALA A 335 -1.62 12.79 19.75
CA ALA A 335 -2.27 13.48 20.85
C ALA A 335 -3.60 12.83 21.28
N TYR A 336 -4.40 12.36 20.31
CA TYR A 336 -5.69 11.71 20.57
C TYR A 336 -5.50 10.35 21.24
N ASP A 337 -4.64 9.51 20.66
CA ASP A 337 -4.37 8.16 21.17
C ASP A 337 -3.70 8.19 22.56
N THR A 338 -2.78 9.15 22.78
CA THR A 338 -2.13 9.37 24.09
C THR A 338 -3.13 9.89 25.12
N ALA A 339 -4.02 10.82 24.73
CA ALA A 339 -5.09 11.30 25.61
C ALA A 339 -6.07 10.17 25.95
N SER A 340 -6.41 9.31 24.98
CA SER A 340 -7.26 8.14 25.18
C SER A 340 -6.65 7.15 26.16
N LEU A 341 -5.35 6.86 26.07
CA LEU A 341 -4.65 6.03 27.05
C LEU A 341 -4.68 6.65 28.45
N LEU A 342 -4.41 7.95 28.57
CA LEU A 342 -4.46 8.65 29.85
C LEU A 342 -5.88 8.61 30.45
N VAL A 343 -6.91 8.87 29.66
CA VAL A 343 -8.32 8.76 30.08
C VAL A 343 -8.64 7.34 30.53
N ALA A 344 -8.23 6.32 29.77
CA ALA A 344 -8.50 4.93 30.10
C ALA A 344 -7.87 4.49 31.43
N LEU A 345 -6.60 4.86 31.67
CA LEU A 345 -5.91 4.55 32.93
C LEU A 345 -6.53 5.28 34.13
N LEU A 346 -6.90 6.56 33.98
CA LEU A 346 -7.57 7.31 35.04
C LEU A 346 -8.96 6.73 35.34
N ARG A 347 -9.75 6.38 34.33
CA ARG A 347 -11.05 5.75 34.50
C ARG A 347 -10.94 4.35 35.12
N ALA A 348 -9.93 3.57 34.75
CA ALA A 348 -9.62 2.29 35.41
C ALA A 348 -9.26 2.47 36.90
N ALA A 349 -8.66 3.60 37.25
CA ALA A 349 -8.43 4.04 38.63
C ALA A 349 -9.66 4.67 39.31
N ASN A 350 -10.84 4.61 38.68
CA ASN A 350 -12.08 5.24 39.14
C ASN A 350 -11.98 6.78 39.32
N ILE A 351 -11.14 7.42 38.50
CA ILE A 351 -10.96 8.87 38.44
C ILE A 351 -11.70 9.39 37.20
N PRO A 352 -12.74 10.23 37.35
CA PRO A 352 -13.44 10.80 36.20
C PRO A 352 -12.48 11.60 35.33
N ALA A 353 -12.46 11.30 34.03
CA ALA A 353 -11.57 11.93 33.07
C ALA A 353 -12.30 12.18 31.75
N ARG A 354 -11.92 13.26 31.04
CA ARG A 354 -12.56 13.67 29.79
C ARG A 354 -11.58 14.36 28.84
N TYR A 355 -11.88 14.33 27.56
CA TYR A 355 -11.10 15.02 26.52
C TYR A 355 -11.38 16.51 26.54
N THR A 356 -10.35 17.31 26.30
CA THR A 356 -10.43 18.76 26.16
C THR A 356 -9.71 19.22 24.90
N PHE A 357 -10.31 20.16 24.17
CA PHE A 357 -9.85 20.62 22.86
C PHE A 357 -9.73 22.14 22.80
N GLY A 358 -8.77 22.61 22.02
CA GLY A 358 -8.61 24.04 21.73
C GLY A 358 -7.52 24.31 20.72
N THR A 359 -7.45 25.56 20.25
CA THR A 359 -6.26 26.06 19.55
C THR A 359 -5.28 26.62 20.57
N VAL A 360 -4.05 26.15 20.47
CA VAL A 360 -2.95 26.48 21.40
C VAL A 360 -1.83 27.17 20.64
N GLN A 361 -1.04 27.98 21.35
CA GLN A 361 0.15 28.63 20.83
C GLN A 361 1.37 28.12 21.58
N MET A 362 2.34 27.57 20.84
CA MET A 362 3.58 27.02 21.37
C MET A 362 4.79 27.74 20.77
N PRO A 363 5.89 27.93 21.52
CA PRO A 363 7.16 28.41 20.98
C PRO A 363 7.67 27.49 19.86
N ALA A 364 8.17 28.08 18.77
CA ALA A 364 8.57 27.31 17.58
C ALA A 364 9.71 26.32 17.87
N ASP A 365 10.68 26.69 18.71
CA ASP A 365 11.79 25.83 19.14
C ASP A 365 11.33 24.57 19.89
N GLN A 366 10.32 24.72 20.75
CA GLN A 366 9.73 23.58 21.47
C GLN A 366 8.96 22.65 20.54
N VAL A 367 8.27 23.18 19.53
CA VAL A 367 7.58 22.37 18.51
C VAL A 367 8.59 21.65 17.63
N MET A 368 9.66 22.33 17.20
CA MET A 368 10.75 21.73 16.42
C MET A 368 11.39 20.54 17.14
N ASN A 369 11.65 20.66 18.44
CA ASN A 369 12.11 19.56 19.27
C ASN A 369 11.06 18.44 19.39
N TRP A 370 9.80 18.80 19.65
CA TRP A 370 8.71 17.86 19.89
C TRP A 370 8.42 16.94 18.71
N VAL A 371 8.51 17.45 17.47
CA VAL A 371 8.16 16.71 16.25
C VAL A 371 9.34 15.94 15.62
N GLY A 372 10.50 15.84 16.29
CA GLY A 372 11.63 15.05 15.77
C GLY A 372 12.95 15.80 15.60
N ASN A 373 13.12 16.96 16.25
CA ASN A 373 14.34 17.79 16.18
C ASN A 373 14.69 18.28 14.77
N VAL A 374 13.72 18.92 14.12
CA VAL A 374 13.96 19.63 12.87
C VAL A 374 14.67 20.96 13.14
N ASN A 375 15.36 21.50 12.14
CA ASN A 375 16.19 22.71 12.26
C ASN A 375 15.47 23.99 11.84
N THR A 376 14.29 23.89 11.25
CA THR A 376 13.48 25.06 10.85
C THR A 376 12.04 24.96 11.35
N PRO A 377 11.40 26.10 11.72
CA PRO A 377 9.98 26.12 12.05
C PRO A 377 9.08 25.66 10.90
N GLN A 378 9.48 25.92 9.65
CA GLN A 378 8.73 25.49 8.48
C GLN A 378 8.70 23.96 8.35
N ALA A 379 9.83 23.28 8.54
CA ALA A 379 9.86 21.82 8.54
C ALA A 379 8.97 21.24 9.66
N ALA A 380 8.88 21.91 10.82
CA ALA A 380 8.00 21.50 11.90
C ALA A 380 6.51 21.66 11.53
N SER A 381 6.14 22.82 10.97
CA SER A 381 4.80 23.08 10.46
C SER A 381 4.39 22.14 9.32
N ASP A 382 5.32 21.85 8.40
CA ASP A 382 5.10 20.89 7.31
C ASP A 382 4.84 19.49 7.88
N LEU A 383 5.61 19.03 8.86
CA LEU A 383 5.41 17.69 9.43
C LEU A 383 4.07 17.56 10.17
N LEU A 384 3.67 18.59 10.92
CA LEU A 384 2.33 18.69 11.53
C LEU A 384 1.23 18.70 10.45
N GLY A 385 1.42 19.50 9.39
CA GLY A 385 0.50 19.64 8.28
C GLY A 385 0.31 18.32 7.51
N GLN A 386 1.40 17.61 7.23
CA GLN A 386 1.37 16.29 6.60
C GLN A 386 0.61 15.26 7.46
N GLY A 387 0.74 15.38 8.79
CA GLY A 387 -0.02 14.58 9.76
C GLY A 387 -1.51 14.91 9.85
N GLY A 388 -1.95 15.97 9.15
CA GLY A 388 -3.32 16.47 9.16
C GLY A 388 -3.64 17.38 10.33
N ILE A 389 -2.64 17.83 11.11
CA ILE A 389 -2.84 18.70 12.28
C ILE A 389 -3.00 20.15 11.81
N PRO A 390 -4.17 20.79 12.00
CA PRO A 390 -4.37 22.18 11.64
C PRO A 390 -3.37 23.08 12.36
N ASN A 391 -2.49 23.73 11.60
CA ASN A 391 -1.41 24.55 12.16
C ASN A 391 -1.07 25.77 11.29
N VAL A 392 -0.49 26.81 11.92
CA VAL A 392 0.05 27.99 11.22
C VAL A 392 1.21 28.61 12.00
N GLY A 393 2.27 29.00 11.28
CA GLY A 393 3.43 29.70 11.84
C GLY A 393 3.14 31.19 12.07
N MET A 394 3.53 31.70 13.24
CA MET A 394 3.33 33.10 13.64
C MET A 394 4.61 33.91 13.43
N VAL A 395 4.57 34.83 12.48
CA VAL A 395 5.70 35.66 12.10
C VAL A 395 5.82 36.90 12.98
N SER A 396 7.00 37.11 13.57
CA SER A 396 7.37 38.32 14.29
C SER A 396 8.81 38.69 13.94
N GLY A 397 9.07 39.94 13.56
CA GLY A 397 10.42 40.37 13.16
C GLY A 397 10.97 39.72 11.90
N GLY A 398 10.13 39.07 11.08
CA GLY A 398 10.53 38.33 9.88
C GLY A 398 10.80 36.83 10.10
N GLU A 399 10.69 36.34 11.34
CA GLU A 399 10.91 34.94 11.70
C GLU A 399 9.67 34.32 12.32
N ILE A 400 9.48 33.00 12.15
CA ILE A 400 8.42 32.25 12.83
C ILE A 400 8.87 32.00 14.26
N THR A 401 8.20 32.64 15.23
CA THR A 401 8.56 32.56 16.65
C THR A 401 7.67 31.59 17.43
N HIS A 402 6.44 31.40 16.97
CA HIS A 402 5.44 30.53 17.58
C HIS A 402 4.68 29.78 16.50
N ILE A 403 4.06 28.66 16.86
CA ILE A 403 3.15 27.91 16.01
C ILE A 403 1.81 27.81 16.74
N ASN A 404 0.73 28.18 16.05
CA ASN A 404 -0.63 27.92 16.51
C ASN A 404 -1.08 26.58 15.94
N LEU A 405 -1.69 25.72 16.75
CA LEU A 405 -2.27 24.45 16.28
C LEU A 405 -3.54 24.05 17.03
N GLU A 406 -4.41 23.27 16.39
CA GLU A 406 -5.51 22.57 17.06
C GLU A 406 -4.97 21.36 17.82
N HIS A 407 -5.33 21.23 19.10
CA HIS A 407 -4.75 20.23 20.00
C HIS A 407 -5.77 19.65 20.98
N VAL A 408 -5.49 18.43 21.45
CA VAL A 408 -6.30 17.70 22.44
C VAL A 408 -5.45 17.33 23.67
N TRP A 409 -6.05 17.45 24.84
CA TRP A 409 -5.49 17.03 26.12
C TRP A 409 -6.59 16.46 27.04
N VAL A 410 -6.25 16.11 28.28
CA VAL A 410 -7.18 15.50 29.25
C VAL A 410 -7.50 16.47 30.38
N GLU A 411 -8.75 16.45 30.87
CA GLU A 411 -9.10 16.96 32.19
C GLU A 411 -9.51 15.80 33.09
N ALA A 412 -8.96 15.75 34.31
CA ALA A 412 -9.28 14.74 35.32
C ALA A 412 -9.86 15.39 36.58
N TRP A 413 -10.82 14.72 37.22
CA TRP A 413 -11.44 15.19 38.47
C TRP A 413 -10.61 14.76 39.68
N ILE A 414 -9.73 15.64 40.14
CA ILE A 414 -8.70 15.35 41.13
C ILE A 414 -8.98 16.06 42.45
N ASP A 415 -8.60 15.41 43.55
CA ASP A 415 -8.46 16.00 44.88
C ASP A 415 -7.26 16.97 44.84
N TYR A 416 -7.52 18.20 44.38
CA TYR A 416 -6.47 19.13 44.03
C TYR A 416 -6.13 20.05 45.20
N HIS A 417 -7.07 20.37 46.08
CA HIS A 417 -6.81 21.25 47.21
C HIS A 417 -6.80 20.49 48.54
N PRO A 418 -5.72 20.56 49.34
CA PRO A 418 -4.47 21.31 49.15
C PRO A 418 -3.32 20.48 48.52
N SER A 419 -3.53 19.18 48.29
CA SER A 419 -2.46 18.21 47.99
C SER A 419 -1.94 18.27 46.55
N ARG A 420 -2.67 18.96 45.65
CA ARG A 420 -2.43 19.01 44.21
C ARG A 420 -2.34 17.64 43.57
N GLY A 421 -3.20 16.72 44.01
CA GLY A 421 -3.23 15.34 43.55
C GLY A 421 -2.24 14.40 44.23
N ALA A 422 -1.31 14.88 45.08
CA ALA A 422 -0.35 14.01 45.78
C ALA A 422 -1.02 13.05 46.79
N LYS A 423 -2.25 13.35 47.17
CA LYS A 423 -3.13 12.42 47.87
C LYS A 423 -4.50 12.53 47.20
N HIS A 424 -4.92 11.46 46.55
CA HIS A 424 -6.22 11.39 45.91
C HIS A 424 -7.21 10.64 46.80
N SER A 425 -8.32 11.28 47.17
CA SER A 425 -9.40 10.64 47.93
C SER A 425 -10.77 10.91 47.33
N VAL A 426 -11.23 12.17 47.38
CA VAL A 426 -12.46 12.62 46.71
C VAL A 426 -12.10 13.85 45.87
N GLY A 427 -12.35 13.78 44.57
CA GLY A 427 -12.01 14.88 43.67
C GLY A 427 -12.79 16.17 43.96
N ASP A 428 -12.14 17.31 43.75
CA ASP A 428 -12.72 18.63 43.97
C ASP A 428 -12.58 19.58 42.75
N SER A 429 -11.72 19.24 41.78
CA SER A 429 -11.35 20.14 40.69
C SER A 429 -11.06 19.39 39.39
N TRP A 430 -11.46 19.97 38.26
CA TRP A 430 -10.97 19.55 36.94
C TRP A 430 -9.56 20.08 36.71
N VAL A 431 -8.59 19.18 36.61
CA VAL A 431 -7.18 19.51 36.41
C VAL A 431 -6.79 19.18 34.97
N PRO A 432 -6.24 20.13 34.19
CA PRO A 432 -5.80 19.89 32.83
C PRO A 432 -4.43 19.19 32.80
N MET A 433 -4.29 18.20 31.93
CA MET A 433 -3.15 17.31 31.83
C MET A 433 -2.88 16.97 30.36
N ASP A 434 -1.73 17.39 29.83
CA ASP A 434 -1.27 16.97 28.51
C ASP A 434 -0.05 16.06 28.66
N ALA A 435 -0.22 14.79 28.29
CA ALA A 435 0.84 13.79 28.29
C ALA A 435 1.48 13.60 26.90
N SER A 436 0.92 14.23 25.85
CA SER A 436 1.44 14.17 24.49
C SER A 436 2.52 15.21 24.24
N PHE A 437 2.35 16.43 24.76
CA PHE A 437 3.38 17.48 24.67
C PHE A 437 4.56 17.18 25.61
N LYS A 438 5.73 16.98 25.02
CA LYS A 438 6.97 16.68 25.73
C LYS A 438 8.18 17.16 24.93
N GLN A 439 9.31 17.23 25.61
CA GLN A 439 10.59 17.53 24.98
C GLN A 439 11.43 16.26 24.98
N TYR A 440 12.30 16.15 23.99
CA TYR A 440 13.17 15.01 23.77
C TYR A 440 14.62 15.44 23.88
N GLU A 441 15.43 14.52 24.41
CA GLU A 441 16.88 14.58 24.37
C GLU A 441 17.34 13.76 23.17
N TYR A 442 17.91 14.45 22.20
CA TYR A 442 18.49 13.85 21.00
C TYR A 442 20.00 13.78 21.18
N THR A 443 20.57 12.63 20.90
CA THR A 443 22.02 12.49 20.76
C THR A 443 22.34 12.18 19.31
N GLU A 444 23.37 12.84 18.78
CA GLU A 444 23.89 12.51 17.46
C GLU A 444 24.58 11.14 17.54
N GLY A 445 24.42 10.38 16.46
CA GLY A 445 25.14 9.12 16.29
C GLY A 445 26.59 9.36 15.90
N MET A 446 27.29 8.26 15.61
CA MET A 446 28.62 8.34 15.01
C MET A 446 28.51 8.97 13.62
N ALA A 447 29.44 9.86 13.29
CA ALA A 447 29.58 10.43 11.96
C ALA A 447 30.17 9.40 10.98
N LEU A 448 29.47 8.28 10.76
CA LEU A 448 29.96 7.15 9.97
C LEU A 448 30.36 7.58 8.55
N GLU A 449 29.64 8.51 7.93
CA GLU A 449 29.94 9.03 6.59
C GLU A 449 31.28 9.78 6.53
N GLU A 450 31.71 10.39 7.64
CA GLU A 450 33.00 11.07 7.73
C GLU A 450 34.14 10.08 7.99
N GLN A 451 33.86 8.99 8.71
CA GLN A 451 34.85 7.99 9.12
C GLN A 451 35.10 6.94 8.04
N VAL A 452 34.02 6.48 7.41
CA VAL A 452 34.01 5.53 6.30
C VAL A 452 33.23 6.20 5.17
N PRO A 453 33.87 7.04 4.34
CA PRO A 453 33.18 7.70 3.25
C PRO A 453 32.89 6.71 2.12
N PHE A 454 31.64 6.67 1.65
CA PHE A 454 31.29 5.96 0.42
C PHE A 454 31.84 6.71 -0.80
N ASP A 455 32.56 6.02 -1.69
CA ASP A 455 33.08 6.59 -2.93
C ASP A 455 31.99 6.72 -4.00
N ALA A 456 31.01 7.59 -3.73
CA ALA A 456 29.89 7.85 -4.61
C ALA A 456 30.33 8.42 -5.97
N GLN A 457 31.44 9.17 -5.98
CA GLN A 457 31.98 9.78 -7.20
C GLN A 457 32.68 8.73 -8.07
N GLY A 458 33.45 7.83 -7.48
CA GLY A 458 34.03 6.68 -8.18
C GLY A 458 32.95 5.80 -8.77
N LEU A 459 31.92 5.45 -7.99
CA LEU A 459 30.80 4.65 -8.49
C LEU A 459 30.06 5.35 -9.65
N ALA A 460 29.76 6.64 -9.54
CA ALA A 460 29.13 7.42 -10.60
C ALA A 460 29.98 7.41 -11.89
N GLN A 461 31.29 7.56 -11.77
CA GLN A 461 32.20 7.49 -12.93
C GLN A 461 32.23 6.10 -13.56
N THR A 462 32.23 5.04 -12.77
CA THR A 462 32.13 3.66 -13.28
C THR A 462 30.83 3.47 -14.07
N ILE A 463 29.70 3.93 -13.53
CA ILE A 463 28.40 3.87 -14.21
C ILE A 463 28.46 4.66 -15.53
N GLU A 464 28.95 5.90 -15.52
CA GLU A 464 29.05 6.74 -16.72
C GLU A 464 29.99 6.15 -17.80
N GLN A 465 31.04 5.43 -17.41
CA GLN A 465 32.01 4.85 -18.33
C GLN A 465 31.56 3.51 -18.92
N GLU A 466 30.87 2.70 -18.13
CA GLU A 466 30.47 1.34 -18.53
C GLU A 466 29.05 1.29 -19.12
N SER A 467 28.23 2.33 -18.91
CA SER A 467 26.88 2.43 -19.48
C SER A 467 26.85 3.27 -20.76
N THR A 468 25.93 2.94 -21.66
CA THR A 468 25.52 3.84 -22.75
C THR A 468 24.35 4.70 -22.28
N ILE A 469 24.57 6.01 -22.15
CA ILE A 469 23.55 6.97 -21.70
C ILE A 469 23.15 7.87 -22.87
N ASN A 470 21.85 7.90 -23.20
CA ASN A 470 21.29 8.84 -24.16
C ASN A 470 20.37 9.84 -23.45
N GLU A 471 20.89 11.03 -23.17
CA GLU A 471 20.13 12.09 -22.48
C GLU A 471 19.06 12.74 -23.34
N GLU A 472 19.25 12.78 -24.67
CA GLU A 472 18.31 13.42 -25.59
C GLU A 472 17.04 12.57 -25.73
N GLU A 473 17.21 11.27 -25.86
CA GLU A 473 16.09 10.32 -25.96
C GLU A 473 15.58 9.85 -24.58
N GLY A 474 16.41 9.97 -23.53
CA GLY A 474 16.04 9.67 -22.15
C GLY A 474 16.12 8.19 -21.78
N TRP A 475 17.20 7.49 -22.14
CA TRP A 475 17.43 6.10 -21.77
C TRP A 475 18.87 5.78 -21.38
N VAL A 476 19.05 4.69 -20.62
CA VAL A 476 20.35 4.11 -20.26
C VAL A 476 20.39 2.62 -20.62
N GLN A 477 21.55 2.10 -21.01
CA GLN A 477 21.75 0.69 -21.38
C GLN A 477 23.12 0.21 -20.85
N GLY A 478 23.21 -1.06 -20.45
CA GLY A 478 24.48 -1.68 -20.04
C GLY A 478 25.00 -1.20 -18.68
N VAL A 479 24.10 -0.94 -17.73
CA VAL A 479 24.46 -0.50 -16.37
C VAL A 479 25.31 -1.57 -15.67
N PRO A 480 26.48 -1.22 -15.09
CA PRO A 480 27.41 -2.20 -14.53
C PRO A 480 26.96 -2.71 -13.15
N GLN A 481 25.98 -3.61 -13.14
CA GLN A 481 25.36 -4.13 -11.91
C GLN A 481 26.36 -4.77 -10.95
N GLN A 482 27.32 -5.57 -11.46
CA GLN A 482 28.32 -6.21 -10.61
C GLN A 482 29.23 -5.19 -9.92
N ALA A 483 29.73 -4.18 -10.64
CA ALA A 483 30.59 -3.15 -10.06
C ALA A 483 29.85 -2.34 -8.98
N MET A 484 28.56 -2.14 -9.20
CA MET A 484 27.63 -1.53 -8.25
C MET A 484 27.49 -2.39 -6.99
N GLU A 485 27.17 -3.69 -7.13
CA GLU A 485 27.08 -4.63 -6.00
C GLU A 485 28.38 -4.72 -5.21
N ASP A 486 29.51 -4.82 -5.90
CA ASP A 486 30.85 -4.89 -5.30
C ASP A 486 31.14 -3.61 -4.49
N ALA A 487 30.79 -2.43 -5.00
CA ALA A 487 30.98 -1.16 -4.28
C ALA A 487 30.19 -1.10 -2.96
N PHE A 488 28.96 -1.61 -2.93
CA PHE A 488 28.16 -1.67 -1.70
C PHE A 488 28.64 -2.76 -0.74
N ALA A 489 29.04 -3.92 -1.27
CA ALA A 489 29.61 -5.00 -0.47
C ALA A 489 30.91 -4.55 0.21
N ASP A 490 31.80 -3.91 -0.54
CA ASP A 490 33.04 -3.33 -0.03
C ASP A 490 32.76 -2.26 1.03
N TYR A 491 31.80 -1.37 0.78
CA TYR A 491 31.42 -0.34 1.74
C TYR A 491 30.87 -0.95 3.04
N ARG A 492 30.01 -1.97 2.93
CA ARG A 492 29.50 -2.71 4.09
C ARG A 492 30.64 -3.36 4.88
N THR A 493 31.56 -4.06 4.21
CA THR A 493 32.71 -4.68 4.86
C THR A 493 33.62 -3.65 5.53
N GLN A 494 33.81 -2.48 4.93
CA GLN A 494 34.55 -1.38 5.55
C GLN A 494 33.85 -0.81 6.79
N LEU A 495 32.51 -0.67 6.75
CA LEU A 495 31.71 -0.25 7.90
C LEU A 495 31.73 -1.29 9.02
N GLU A 496 31.55 -2.57 8.70
CA GLU A 496 31.62 -3.69 9.64
C GLU A 496 33.00 -3.72 10.32
N ALA A 497 34.07 -3.69 9.53
CA ALA A 497 35.43 -3.65 10.06
C ALA A 497 35.71 -2.38 10.90
N PHE A 498 35.16 -1.22 10.52
CA PHE A 498 35.28 0.00 11.32
C PHE A 498 34.58 -0.16 12.67
N LEU A 499 33.34 -0.65 12.70
CA LEU A 499 32.57 -0.85 13.92
C LEU A 499 33.22 -1.90 14.82
N GLU A 500 33.65 -3.04 14.29
CA GLU A 500 34.33 -4.08 15.06
C GLU A 500 35.66 -3.60 15.68
N ASN A 501 36.41 -2.75 14.98
CA ASN A 501 37.72 -2.30 15.46
C ASN A 501 37.67 -1.07 16.36
N GLN A 502 36.80 -0.09 16.06
CA GLN A 502 36.74 1.20 16.75
C GLN A 502 35.63 1.26 17.81
N ALA A 503 34.58 0.45 17.66
CA ALA A 503 33.41 0.52 18.51
C ALA A 503 32.74 -0.87 18.74
N PRO A 504 33.49 -1.90 19.17
CA PRO A 504 32.98 -3.27 19.28
C PRO A 504 31.82 -3.44 20.25
N ASP A 505 31.76 -2.60 21.29
CA ASP A 505 30.72 -2.61 22.31
C ASP A 505 29.63 -1.55 22.07
N ALA A 506 29.68 -0.83 20.95
CA ALA A 506 28.72 0.25 20.69
C ALA A 506 27.31 -0.28 20.45
N THR A 507 26.37 0.35 21.13
CA THR A 507 24.94 0.08 20.94
C THR A 507 24.45 0.69 19.63
N VAL A 508 23.36 0.16 19.08
CA VAL A 508 22.67 0.76 17.91
C VAL A 508 22.32 2.24 18.17
N GLY A 509 22.00 2.58 19.42
CA GLY A 509 21.72 3.96 19.84
C GLY A 509 22.94 4.88 19.81
N GLU A 510 24.14 4.40 20.13
CA GLU A 510 25.37 5.18 20.03
C GLU A 510 25.81 5.34 18.57
N VAL A 511 25.59 4.32 17.74
CA VAL A 511 25.93 4.36 16.31
C VAL A 511 24.99 5.29 15.54
N LEU A 512 23.67 5.14 15.73
CA LEU A 512 22.65 5.89 14.98
C LEU A 512 22.15 7.14 15.71
N GLY A 513 22.58 7.39 16.93
CA GLY A 513 22.02 8.42 17.81
C GLY A 513 20.73 7.97 18.49
N THR A 514 20.39 8.61 19.61
CA THR A 514 19.20 8.30 20.40
C THR A 514 18.17 9.42 20.38
N GLN A 515 16.92 9.05 20.58
CA GLN A 515 15.82 9.96 20.87
C GLN A 515 15.18 9.44 22.16
N ASN A 516 15.35 10.18 23.25
CA ASN A 516 14.80 9.83 24.54
C ASN A 516 13.82 10.90 25.02
N ILE A 517 12.70 10.48 25.60
CA ILE A 517 11.78 11.43 26.23
C ILE A 517 12.51 12.07 27.42
N LYS A 518 12.55 13.41 27.46
CA LYS A 518 13.04 14.13 28.64
C LYS A 518 12.10 13.86 29.80
N THR A 519 12.55 12.98 30.69
CA THR A 519 11.78 12.49 31.83
C THR A 519 11.49 13.65 32.77
N VAL A 520 10.23 13.78 33.17
CA VAL A 520 9.81 14.72 34.20
C VAL A 520 9.22 13.95 35.36
N ILE A 521 9.71 14.23 36.57
CA ILE A 521 9.20 13.63 37.81
C ILE A 521 8.33 14.66 38.52
N HIS A 522 7.06 14.34 38.71
CA HIS A 522 6.09 15.17 39.42
C HIS A 522 5.83 14.57 40.80
N GLN A 523 6.01 15.36 41.85
CA GLN A 523 5.46 15.02 43.17
C GLN A 523 3.99 15.48 43.31
N GLN A 524 3.56 16.41 42.45
CA GLN A 524 2.25 17.07 42.44
C GLN A 524 1.91 17.49 41.00
N LEU A 525 0.61 17.58 40.69
CA LEU A 525 0.13 18.04 39.38
C LEU A 525 0.30 19.56 39.20
N ALA A 526 0.66 19.98 37.99
CA ALA A 526 0.75 21.38 37.61
C ALA A 526 -0.63 22.08 37.66
N ALA A 527 -0.63 23.40 37.83
CA ALA A 527 -1.87 24.20 37.90
C ALA A 527 -2.45 24.55 36.51
N GLY A 528 -1.73 24.27 35.43
CA GLY A 528 -2.14 24.61 34.07
C GLY A 528 -1.24 23.97 33.02
N LEU A 529 -1.59 24.19 31.75
CA LEU A 529 -0.88 23.67 30.59
C LEU A 529 0.46 24.40 30.37
N PRO A 530 1.45 23.76 29.73
CA PRO A 530 2.77 24.35 29.48
C PRO A 530 2.81 25.36 28.32
N TYR A 531 1.66 25.68 27.72
CA TYR A 531 1.50 26.55 26.56
C TYR A 531 0.22 27.41 26.69
N GLN A 532 0.08 28.42 25.83
CA GLN A 532 -1.06 29.33 25.87
C GLN A 532 -2.26 28.76 25.11
N LEU A 533 -3.43 28.75 25.76
CA LEU A 533 -4.71 28.46 25.12
C LEU A 533 -5.29 29.74 24.47
N LEU A 534 -5.59 29.69 23.17
CA LEU A 534 -6.11 30.84 22.42
C LEU A 534 -7.64 30.85 22.32
N THR A 535 -8.26 29.68 22.21
CA THR A 535 -9.73 29.54 22.13
C THR A 535 -10.32 29.12 23.46
N ARG A 536 -11.60 29.41 23.70
CA ARG A 536 -12.33 28.72 24.77
C ARG A 536 -12.27 27.20 24.54
N LYS A 537 -11.91 26.45 25.58
CA LYS A 537 -11.86 24.99 25.54
C LYS A 537 -13.23 24.37 25.22
N LEU A 538 -13.21 23.24 24.54
CA LEU A 538 -14.37 22.33 24.39
C LEU A 538 -14.07 21.04 25.14
N VAL A 539 -15.07 20.43 25.77
CA VAL A 539 -14.90 19.20 26.56
C VAL A 539 -15.84 18.11 26.07
N ALA A 540 -15.39 16.86 26.11
CA ALA A 540 -16.22 15.71 25.78
C ALA A 540 -15.75 14.47 26.55
N SER A 541 -16.68 13.68 27.06
CA SER A 541 -16.37 12.41 27.74
C SER A 541 -16.03 11.29 26.74
N GLU A 542 -16.37 11.46 25.47
CA GLU A 542 -16.07 10.55 24.36
C GLU A 542 -15.67 11.36 23.11
N LEU A 543 -14.76 10.83 22.29
CA LEU A 543 -14.45 11.41 20.99
C LEU A 543 -15.63 11.26 20.03
N SER A 544 -15.92 12.31 19.27
CA SER A 544 -16.93 12.25 18.21
C SER A 544 -16.46 11.35 17.08
N ASP A 545 -17.41 10.75 16.36
CA ASP A 545 -17.12 9.89 15.20
C ASP A 545 -16.38 10.63 14.06
N SER A 546 -16.53 11.97 13.97
CA SER A 546 -15.78 12.81 13.03
C SER A 546 -14.30 12.98 13.38
N LEU A 547 -13.87 12.55 14.57
CA LEU A 547 -12.48 12.58 15.01
C LEU A 547 -11.80 11.22 14.91
N ARG A 548 -12.50 10.17 14.45
CA ARG A 548 -11.97 8.81 14.35
C ARG A 548 -11.63 8.46 12.92
N TRP A 549 -10.43 7.95 12.68
CA TRP A 549 -10.11 7.31 11.42
C TRP A 549 -11.00 6.10 11.20
N LYS A 550 -11.36 5.82 9.94
CA LYS A 550 -12.17 4.66 9.58
C LYS A 550 -11.55 3.93 8.42
N PHE A 551 -11.64 2.61 8.44
CA PHE A 551 -11.30 1.75 7.33
C PHE A 551 -12.58 1.18 6.71
N ARG A 552 -12.58 1.04 5.39
CA ARG A 552 -13.63 0.31 4.67
C ARG A 552 -13.05 -0.77 3.77
N TYR A 553 -13.83 -1.84 3.62
CA TYR A 553 -13.62 -2.88 2.62
C TYR A 553 -14.97 -3.23 2.01
N GLN A 554 -15.06 -3.17 0.69
CA GLN A 554 -16.27 -3.49 -0.07
C GLN A 554 -15.92 -4.48 -1.18
N LEU A 555 -16.82 -5.43 -1.44
CA LEU A 555 -16.66 -6.45 -2.48
C LEU A 555 -17.92 -6.46 -3.35
N TYR A 556 -17.72 -6.51 -4.66
CA TYR A 556 -18.76 -6.46 -5.68
C TYR A 556 -18.57 -7.61 -6.68
N THR A 557 -19.66 -8.04 -7.31
CA THR A 557 -19.55 -8.79 -8.56
C THR A 557 -18.95 -7.89 -9.64
N ASN A 558 -18.13 -8.42 -10.54
CA ASN A 558 -17.71 -7.68 -11.72
C ASN A 558 -18.81 -7.71 -12.81
N GLN A 559 -19.21 -6.55 -13.32
CA GLN A 559 -20.14 -6.41 -14.44
C GLN A 559 -19.51 -5.53 -15.53
N PHE A 560 -18.85 -6.16 -16.50
CA PHE A 560 -18.16 -5.50 -17.62
C PHE A 560 -17.05 -4.53 -17.17
N GLY A 561 -16.21 -4.95 -16.21
CA GLY A 561 -15.14 -4.13 -15.66
C GLY A 561 -15.61 -3.02 -14.71
N ARG A 562 -16.84 -3.13 -14.19
CA ARG A 562 -17.45 -2.17 -13.26
C ARG A 562 -18.09 -2.89 -12.08
N GLN A 563 -18.26 -2.13 -10.99
CA GLN A 563 -18.91 -2.63 -9.78
C GLN A 563 -20.36 -2.97 -10.10
N GLY A 564 -20.70 -4.25 -9.97
CA GLY A 564 -22.04 -4.77 -10.10
C GLY A 564 -22.78 -4.79 -8.76
N SER A 565 -23.26 -5.96 -8.36
CA SER A 565 -23.97 -6.14 -7.09
C SER A 565 -23.01 -6.19 -5.91
N GLU A 566 -23.36 -5.49 -4.81
CA GLU A 566 -22.59 -5.51 -3.57
C GLU A 566 -22.73 -6.89 -2.87
N LEU A 567 -21.58 -7.52 -2.60
CA LEU A 567 -21.46 -8.81 -1.94
C LEU A 567 -21.16 -8.64 -0.45
N ILE A 568 -20.17 -7.81 -0.12
CA ILE A 568 -19.70 -7.54 1.26
C ILE A 568 -19.45 -6.04 1.40
N SER A 569 -19.81 -5.47 2.55
CA SER A 569 -19.49 -4.08 2.91
C SER A 569 -19.18 -4.00 4.40
N ILE A 570 -17.93 -3.62 4.71
CA ILE A 570 -17.42 -3.41 6.06
C ILE A 570 -16.95 -1.97 6.17
N GLN A 571 -17.36 -1.29 7.23
CA GLN A 571 -16.82 0.01 7.61
C GLN A 571 -16.68 0.08 9.12
N GLN A 572 -15.45 0.25 9.62
CA GLN A 572 -15.16 0.26 11.04
C GLN A 572 -14.16 1.37 11.39
N PRO A 573 -14.29 2.04 12.55
CA PRO A 573 -13.22 2.89 13.08
C PRO A 573 -11.92 2.09 13.22
N THR A 574 -10.77 2.67 12.86
CA THR A 574 -9.48 1.96 12.89
C THR A 574 -9.09 1.52 14.30
N VAL A 575 -9.55 2.23 15.32
CA VAL A 575 -9.40 1.85 16.73
C VAL A 575 -10.00 0.47 17.04
N ALA A 576 -11.10 0.10 16.38
CA ALA A 576 -11.72 -1.22 16.53
C ALA A 576 -10.93 -2.34 15.81
N LEU A 577 -10.05 -1.95 14.88
CA LEU A 577 -9.26 -2.85 14.04
C LEU A 577 -7.78 -2.91 14.43
N ALA A 578 -7.33 -2.04 15.33
CA ALA A 578 -5.92 -1.93 15.72
C ALA A 578 -5.40 -3.29 16.22
N GLY A 579 -4.30 -3.75 15.62
CA GLY A 579 -3.68 -5.04 15.94
C GLY A 579 -4.42 -6.28 15.45
N ARG A 580 -5.59 -6.16 14.78
CA ARG A 580 -6.39 -7.31 14.35
C ARG A 580 -5.99 -7.80 12.95
N LYS A 581 -6.06 -9.12 12.77
CA LYS A 581 -5.93 -9.80 11.46
C LYS A 581 -7.20 -9.56 10.64
N LEU A 582 -7.08 -9.18 9.37
CA LEU A 582 -8.23 -9.03 8.47
C LEU A 582 -8.06 -9.99 7.30
N ALA A 583 -9.13 -10.64 6.85
CA ALA A 583 -9.06 -11.54 5.71
C ALA A 583 -10.36 -11.59 4.91
N LEU A 584 -10.24 -11.65 3.59
CA LEU A 584 -11.29 -12.21 2.72
C LEU A 584 -10.91 -13.65 2.41
N SER A 585 -11.84 -14.58 2.62
CA SER A 585 -11.69 -15.98 2.23
C SER A 585 -12.98 -16.50 1.63
N PHE A 586 -12.92 -17.70 1.04
CA PHE A 586 -14.09 -18.34 0.45
C PHE A 586 -14.27 -19.75 1.00
N LYS A 587 -15.51 -20.16 1.19
CA LYS A 587 -15.87 -21.55 1.51
C LYS A 587 -16.82 -22.11 0.44
N PRO A 588 -16.88 -23.45 0.26
CA PRO A 588 -17.93 -24.06 -0.55
C PRO A 588 -19.32 -23.58 -0.10
N ALA A 589 -20.15 -23.21 -1.06
CA ALA A 589 -21.45 -22.61 -0.77
C ALA A 589 -22.45 -23.62 -0.17
N THR A 590 -22.37 -24.89 -0.59
CA THR A 590 -23.21 -25.98 -0.06
C THR A 590 -22.38 -27.27 0.15
N PRO A 591 -22.89 -28.27 0.90
CA PRO A 591 -22.22 -29.56 1.05
C PRO A 591 -21.93 -30.26 -0.28
N GLU A 592 -22.78 -30.08 -1.29
CA GLU A 592 -22.54 -30.60 -2.64
C GLU A 592 -21.35 -29.90 -3.33
N ASP A 593 -21.13 -28.61 -3.06
CA ASP A 593 -19.95 -27.87 -3.53
C ASP A 593 -18.67 -28.37 -2.85
N GLU A 594 -18.76 -28.69 -1.56
CA GLU A 594 -17.66 -29.26 -0.78
C GLU A 594 -17.29 -30.66 -1.29
N GLU A 595 -18.29 -31.52 -1.53
CA GLU A 595 -18.10 -32.85 -2.11
C GLU A 595 -17.51 -32.77 -3.53
N ALA A 596 -17.98 -31.82 -4.34
CA ALA A 596 -17.42 -31.57 -5.66
C ALA A 596 -15.94 -31.22 -5.58
N LEU A 597 -15.54 -30.29 -4.69
CA LEU A 597 -14.14 -29.92 -4.48
C LEU A 597 -13.30 -31.10 -3.94
N ALA A 598 -13.80 -31.81 -2.92
CA ALA A 598 -13.12 -32.95 -2.32
C ALA A 598 -12.87 -34.10 -3.31
N SER A 599 -13.75 -34.27 -4.31
CA SER A 599 -13.58 -35.28 -5.37
C SER A 599 -12.35 -35.06 -6.26
N TYR A 600 -11.71 -33.89 -6.16
CA TYR A 600 -10.47 -33.54 -6.85
C TYR A 600 -9.21 -33.74 -6.00
N LEU A 601 -9.34 -33.98 -4.70
CA LEU A 601 -8.19 -34.34 -3.86
C LEU A 601 -7.70 -35.76 -4.19
N PRO A 602 -6.38 -36.03 -4.12
CA PRO A 602 -5.86 -37.37 -4.30
C PRO A 602 -6.35 -38.28 -3.17
N GLU A 603 -6.57 -39.56 -3.49
CA GLU A 603 -6.83 -40.56 -2.46
C GLU A 603 -5.51 -40.95 -1.78
N PRO A 604 -5.49 -41.15 -0.46
CA PRO A 604 -4.29 -41.64 0.21
C PRO A 604 -3.84 -42.99 -0.36
N ASP A 605 -2.52 -43.20 -0.40
CA ASP A 605 -1.92 -44.46 -0.82
C ASP A 605 -2.16 -45.60 0.21
N GLU A 606 -1.58 -46.77 -0.02
CA GLU A 606 -1.73 -47.92 0.88
C GLU A 606 -1.19 -47.67 2.31
N ASN A 607 -0.32 -46.67 2.49
CA ASN A 607 0.22 -46.25 3.78
C ASN A 607 -0.59 -45.10 4.42
N GLY A 608 -1.60 -44.57 3.71
CA GLY A 608 -2.38 -43.43 4.15
C GLY A 608 -1.72 -42.08 3.85
N GLU A 609 -0.67 -42.04 3.02
CA GLU A 609 0.01 -40.82 2.60
C GLU A 609 -0.58 -40.28 1.29
N VAL A 610 -0.69 -38.96 1.18
CA VAL A 610 -1.12 -38.29 -0.05
C VAL A 610 0.12 -37.69 -0.71
N ASP A 611 0.45 -38.09 -1.93
CA ASP A 611 1.52 -37.43 -2.69
C ASP A 611 1.05 -36.03 -3.11
N PRO A 612 1.71 -34.94 -2.67
CA PRO A 612 1.34 -33.58 -3.06
C PRO A 612 1.41 -33.36 -4.58
N ASN A 613 2.22 -34.15 -5.30
CA ASN A 613 2.34 -34.06 -6.77
C ASN A 613 1.12 -34.61 -7.52
N ASP A 614 0.26 -35.40 -6.85
CA ASP A 614 -0.98 -35.91 -7.43
C ASP A 614 -2.15 -34.90 -7.35
N ILE A 615 -1.95 -33.77 -6.66
CA ILE A 615 -2.93 -32.69 -6.61
C ILE A 615 -3.08 -32.10 -8.02
N PRO A 616 -4.30 -32.00 -8.56
CA PRO A 616 -4.50 -31.55 -9.94
C PRO A 616 -4.08 -30.09 -10.10
N ASP A 617 -3.36 -29.80 -11.20
CA ASP A 617 -2.92 -28.44 -11.56
C ASP A 617 -4.07 -27.45 -11.74
N THR A 618 -5.28 -27.94 -12.07
CA THR A 618 -6.45 -27.10 -12.32
C THR A 618 -7.73 -27.71 -11.77
N LEU A 619 -8.65 -26.84 -11.36
CA LEU A 619 -10.00 -27.21 -10.93
C LEU A 619 -11.06 -26.61 -11.87
N PRO A 620 -12.15 -27.32 -12.17
CA PRO A 620 -13.25 -26.77 -12.96
C PRO A 620 -14.09 -25.79 -12.13
N GLY A 621 -13.72 -24.52 -12.17
CA GLY A 621 -14.30 -23.47 -11.32
C GLY A 621 -15.83 -23.36 -11.42
N TYR A 622 -16.37 -23.52 -12.63
CA TYR A 622 -17.82 -23.49 -12.90
C TYR A 622 -18.65 -24.58 -12.18
N LEU A 623 -18.01 -25.60 -11.61
CA LEU A 623 -18.71 -26.64 -10.84
C LEU A 623 -18.87 -26.29 -9.36
N ILE A 624 -18.04 -25.38 -8.84
CA ILE A 624 -17.89 -25.14 -7.41
C ILE A 624 -18.37 -23.71 -7.13
N ASP A 625 -19.54 -23.59 -6.49
CA ASP A 625 -19.99 -22.30 -5.98
C ASP A 625 -19.33 -22.02 -4.62
N LEU A 626 -18.91 -20.78 -4.45
CA LEU A 626 -18.23 -20.29 -3.26
C LEU A 626 -19.02 -19.15 -2.62
N THR A 627 -18.99 -19.11 -1.29
CA THR A 627 -19.46 -17.98 -0.48
C THR A 627 -18.26 -17.25 0.10
N GLY A 628 -18.15 -15.95 -0.18
CA GLY A 628 -17.11 -15.09 0.40
C GLY A 628 -17.39 -14.80 1.88
N GLU A 629 -16.35 -14.78 2.70
CA GLU A 629 -16.40 -14.48 4.13
C GLU A 629 -15.30 -13.49 4.48
N PHE A 630 -15.68 -12.40 5.17
CA PHE A 630 -14.74 -11.42 5.70
C PHE A 630 -14.56 -11.63 7.20
N THR A 631 -13.31 -11.79 7.62
CA THR A 631 -12.93 -12.11 9.00
C THR A 631 -12.19 -10.95 9.63
N ILE A 632 -12.50 -10.64 10.90
CA ILE A 632 -11.76 -9.72 11.76
C ILE A 632 -11.29 -10.47 13.00
N GLY A 633 -9.97 -10.56 13.19
CA GLY A 633 -9.36 -11.47 14.14
C GLY A 633 -9.67 -12.92 13.74
N ASN A 634 -10.43 -13.62 14.58
CA ASN A 634 -10.85 -15.00 14.34
C ASN A 634 -12.37 -15.12 14.07
N GLU A 635 -13.08 -14.00 13.93
CA GLU A 635 -14.54 -13.96 13.78
C GLU A 635 -14.94 -13.55 12.35
N VAL A 636 -15.84 -14.33 11.74
CA VAL A 636 -16.47 -13.95 10.46
C VAL A 636 -17.51 -12.87 10.75
N VAL A 637 -17.24 -11.65 10.29
CA VAL A 637 -18.09 -10.47 10.53
C VAL A 637 -19.03 -10.16 9.37
N ALA A 638 -18.75 -10.68 8.18
CA ALA A 638 -19.64 -10.60 7.03
C ALA A 638 -19.50 -11.82 6.13
N THR A 639 -20.62 -12.17 5.49
CA THR A 639 -20.72 -13.23 4.50
C THR A 639 -21.37 -12.66 3.26
N ALA A 640 -20.89 -13.05 2.07
CA ALA A 640 -21.39 -12.57 0.80
C ALA A 640 -22.89 -12.83 0.66
N THR A 641 -23.63 -11.84 0.14
CA THR A 641 -25.09 -11.91 -0.06
C THR A 641 -25.51 -12.93 -1.12
N THR A 642 -24.61 -13.24 -2.06
CA THR A 642 -24.80 -14.23 -3.11
C THR A 642 -23.55 -15.08 -3.29
N ASN A 643 -23.74 -16.29 -3.82
CA ASN A 643 -22.66 -17.21 -4.14
C ASN A 643 -22.12 -16.94 -5.54
N THR A 644 -20.85 -17.23 -5.74
CA THR A 644 -20.14 -17.02 -7.01
C THR A 644 -19.36 -18.27 -7.36
N ALA A 645 -19.32 -18.64 -8.64
CA ALA A 645 -18.51 -19.78 -9.08
C ALA A 645 -17.03 -19.52 -8.78
N MET A 646 -16.27 -20.54 -8.41
CA MET A 646 -14.83 -20.45 -8.24
C MET A 646 -14.17 -19.94 -9.52
N GLY A 647 -13.23 -19.01 -9.39
CA GLY A 647 -12.61 -18.34 -10.51
C GLY A 647 -13.44 -17.19 -11.09
N SER A 648 -14.59 -16.82 -10.50
CA SER A 648 -15.30 -15.60 -10.93
C SER A 648 -14.53 -14.33 -10.55
N GLU A 649 -14.56 -13.33 -11.42
CA GLU A 649 -13.99 -12.00 -11.16
C GLU A 649 -14.88 -11.21 -10.20
N LEU A 650 -14.23 -10.56 -9.24
CA LEU A 650 -14.86 -9.71 -8.25
C LEU A 650 -14.10 -8.40 -8.18
N GLN A 651 -14.78 -7.32 -7.80
CA GLN A 651 -14.13 -6.04 -7.56
C GLN A 651 -14.12 -5.73 -6.07
N SER A 652 -12.94 -5.40 -5.55
CA SER A 652 -12.77 -4.92 -4.18
C SER A 652 -12.40 -3.45 -4.16
N GLU A 653 -12.99 -2.70 -3.23
CA GLU A 653 -12.63 -1.31 -2.95
C GLU A 653 -12.32 -1.19 -1.46
N MET A 654 -11.17 -0.61 -1.11
CA MET A 654 -10.77 -0.47 0.27
C MET A 654 -9.97 0.79 0.53
N GLY A 655 -9.92 1.24 1.79
CA GLY A 655 -9.07 2.36 2.19
C GLY A 655 -9.58 3.13 3.39
N TYR A 656 -9.09 4.35 3.57
CA TYR A 656 -9.28 5.13 4.79
C TYR A 656 -10.12 6.38 4.60
N TRP A 657 -10.91 6.69 5.63
CA TRP A 657 -11.42 8.01 5.92
C TRP A 657 -10.56 8.65 7.01
N GLN A 658 -10.11 9.87 6.75
CA GLN A 658 -9.32 10.68 7.69
C GLN A 658 -10.15 11.87 8.18
N PRO A 659 -10.12 12.21 9.47
CA PRO A 659 -10.72 13.42 10.00
C PRO A 659 -10.28 14.69 9.24
N ASN A 660 -11.24 15.56 8.92
CA ASN A 660 -11.05 16.75 8.06
C ASN A 660 -10.68 16.47 6.59
N GLN A 661 -10.64 15.20 6.17
CA GLN A 661 -10.42 14.81 4.78
C GLN A 661 -11.53 13.86 4.27
N ARG A 662 -11.46 13.50 2.99
CA ARG A 662 -12.41 12.58 2.36
C ARG A 662 -11.86 11.15 2.37
N TRP A 663 -12.72 10.19 2.02
CA TRP A 663 -12.27 8.84 1.71
C TRP A 663 -11.18 8.87 0.63
N ARG A 664 -10.12 8.10 0.85
CA ARG A 664 -9.14 7.73 -0.17
C ARG A 664 -9.10 6.21 -0.23
N THR A 665 -9.32 5.67 -1.42
CA THR A 665 -9.43 4.23 -1.63
C THR A 665 -8.63 3.76 -2.84
N SER A 666 -8.28 2.48 -2.80
CA SER A 666 -7.78 1.69 -3.92
C SER A 666 -8.88 0.74 -4.40
N GLN A 667 -8.75 0.32 -5.65
CA GLN A 667 -9.58 -0.72 -6.24
C GLN A 667 -8.68 -1.85 -6.72
N ASN A 668 -9.08 -3.09 -6.45
CA ASN A 668 -8.36 -4.28 -6.88
C ASN A 668 -9.36 -5.31 -7.40
N GLU A 669 -8.91 -6.11 -8.34
CA GLU A 669 -9.65 -7.23 -8.90
C GLU A 669 -9.32 -8.49 -8.09
N ALA A 670 -10.34 -9.06 -7.45
CA ALA A 670 -10.24 -10.29 -6.69
C ALA A 670 -10.76 -11.47 -7.50
N VAL A 671 -10.24 -12.66 -7.24
CA VAL A 671 -10.79 -13.89 -7.82
C VAL A 671 -11.48 -14.73 -6.75
N ALA A 672 -12.72 -15.15 -7.02
CA ALA A 672 -13.46 -16.03 -6.12
C ALA A 672 -12.69 -17.34 -5.88
N GLY A 673 -12.30 -17.60 -4.63
CA GLY A 673 -11.46 -18.74 -4.24
C GLY A 673 -10.12 -18.35 -3.64
N GLU A 674 -9.67 -17.11 -3.85
CA GLU A 674 -8.44 -16.61 -3.24
C GLU A 674 -8.58 -16.45 -1.72
N TYR A 675 -7.51 -16.71 -1.00
CA TYR A 675 -7.33 -16.22 0.36
C TYR A 675 -6.56 -14.91 0.33
N ARG A 676 -7.15 -13.82 0.84
CA ARG A 676 -6.53 -12.49 0.88
C ARG A 676 -6.37 -12.06 2.33
N ALA A 677 -5.14 -12.11 2.85
CA ALA A 677 -4.81 -11.58 4.17
C ALA A 677 -4.47 -10.10 4.04
N LEU A 678 -5.14 -9.26 4.83
CA LEU A 678 -5.01 -7.81 4.82
C LEU A 678 -4.40 -7.35 6.16
N ALA A 679 -3.34 -6.54 6.08
CA ALA A 679 -2.75 -5.91 7.26
C ALA A 679 -2.94 -4.39 7.21
N LEU A 680 -3.28 -3.83 8.38
CA LEU A 680 -3.33 -2.39 8.60
C LEU A 680 -2.09 -1.99 9.42
N ASN A 681 -1.19 -1.22 8.81
CA ASN A 681 -0.12 -0.55 9.55
C ASN A 681 -0.57 0.88 9.85
N LEU A 682 -1.06 1.09 11.06
CA LEU A 682 -1.64 2.36 11.47
C LEU A 682 -0.56 3.42 11.69
N GLN A 683 0.16 3.34 12.80
CA GLN A 683 1.25 4.26 13.16
C GLN A 683 2.56 3.51 13.44
N GLY A 684 2.65 2.26 12.99
CA GLY A 684 3.68 1.28 13.34
C GLY A 684 3.05 -0.01 13.86
N ILE A 685 3.85 -1.08 13.90
CA ILE A 685 3.47 -2.39 14.43
C ILE A 685 3.95 -2.53 15.87
N SER A 686 3.05 -2.86 16.80
CA SER A 686 3.40 -3.08 18.20
C SER A 686 4.16 -4.40 18.39
N GLN A 687 5.03 -4.45 19.41
CA GLN A 687 5.73 -5.69 19.75
C GLN A 687 4.75 -6.80 20.16
N SER A 688 3.69 -6.45 20.90
CA SER A 688 2.64 -7.38 21.32
C SER A 688 1.97 -8.03 20.11
N GLN A 689 1.58 -7.25 19.09
CA GLN A 689 0.95 -7.78 17.88
C GLN A 689 1.84 -8.81 17.16
N ALA A 690 3.15 -8.53 17.07
CA ALA A 690 4.09 -9.48 16.47
C ALA A 690 4.27 -10.75 17.32
N GLN A 691 4.32 -10.62 18.64
CA GLN A 691 4.45 -11.75 19.58
C GLN A 691 3.19 -12.62 19.61
N ASP A 692 2.00 -12.03 19.55
CA ASP A 692 0.73 -12.74 19.48
C ASP A 692 0.66 -13.57 18.18
N LEU A 693 1.04 -12.97 17.04
CA LEU A 693 1.11 -13.69 15.77
C LEU A 693 2.14 -14.82 15.79
N GLN A 694 3.33 -14.60 16.37
CA GLN A 694 4.32 -15.65 16.54
C GLN A 694 3.76 -16.81 17.36
N THR A 695 3.08 -16.50 18.47
CA THR A 695 2.47 -17.51 19.35
C THR A 695 1.40 -18.32 18.61
N ASP A 696 0.55 -17.66 17.81
CA ASP A 696 -0.47 -18.31 17.00
C ASP A 696 0.14 -19.28 15.96
N LEU A 697 1.21 -18.86 15.28
CA LEU A 697 1.94 -19.69 14.32
C LEU A 697 2.63 -20.88 14.99
N GLU A 698 3.28 -20.67 16.13
CA GLU A 698 3.93 -21.75 16.90
C GLU A 698 2.91 -22.76 17.42
N SER A 699 1.75 -22.30 17.89
CA SER A 699 0.63 -23.16 18.29
C SER A 699 0.09 -23.99 17.14
N THR A 700 -0.09 -23.36 15.96
CA THR A 700 -0.53 -24.06 14.75
C THR A 700 0.49 -25.11 14.31
N ARG A 701 1.78 -24.76 14.31
CA ARG A 701 2.87 -25.69 13.99
C ARG A 701 2.86 -26.91 14.93
N GLN A 702 2.75 -26.70 16.24
CA GLN A 702 2.71 -27.80 17.22
C GLN A 702 1.55 -28.77 16.96
N LYS A 703 0.37 -28.26 16.56
CA LYS A 703 -0.77 -29.12 16.18
C LYS A 703 -0.49 -29.92 14.91
N LEU A 704 0.07 -29.28 13.89
CA LEU A 704 0.41 -29.95 12.63
C LEU A 704 1.48 -31.04 12.82
N GLU A 705 2.54 -30.76 13.58
CA GLU A 705 3.60 -31.73 13.92
C GLU A 705 3.09 -32.90 14.78
N ALA A 706 2.05 -32.67 15.59
CA ALA A 706 1.39 -33.70 16.38
C ALA A 706 0.29 -34.46 15.61
N GLU A 707 0.07 -34.15 14.33
CA GLU A 707 -1.03 -34.67 13.50
C GLU A 707 -2.43 -34.43 14.13
N ASP A 708 -2.57 -33.41 14.99
CA ASP A 708 -3.84 -33.00 15.58
C ASP A 708 -4.54 -31.96 14.70
N PHE A 709 -5.29 -32.46 13.72
CA PHE A 709 -6.05 -31.62 12.81
C PHE A 709 -7.37 -31.09 13.40
N ALA A 710 -7.73 -31.49 14.63
CA ALA A 710 -9.02 -31.16 15.21
C ALA A 710 -9.12 -29.66 15.52
N GLY A 711 -10.15 -29.02 14.95
CA GLY A 711 -10.45 -27.61 15.17
C GLY A 711 -9.45 -26.64 14.55
N LEU A 712 -8.56 -27.09 13.66
CA LEU A 712 -7.77 -26.20 12.81
C LEU A 712 -8.68 -25.44 11.85
N THR A 713 -8.43 -24.15 11.72
CA THR A 713 -9.16 -23.27 10.82
C THR A 713 -8.31 -22.88 9.62
N LYS A 714 -8.96 -22.44 8.53
CA LYS A 714 -8.28 -21.90 7.35
C LYS A 714 -7.40 -20.69 7.69
N GLN A 715 -7.86 -19.84 8.62
CA GLN A 715 -7.08 -18.72 9.14
C GLN A 715 -5.77 -19.22 9.76
N GLN A 716 -5.79 -20.24 10.61
CA GLN A 716 -4.57 -20.73 11.27
C GLN A 716 -3.60 -21.37 10.27
N VAL A 717 -4.08 -22.19 9.34
CA VAL A 717 -3.21 -22.95 8.43
C VAL A 717 -2.67 -22.11 7.27
N VAL A 718 -3.48 -21.19 6.73
CA VAL A 718 -3.12 -20.37 5.56
C VAL A 718 -3.06 -18.89 5.92
N GLY A 719 -4.10 -18.37 6.56
CA GLY A 719 -4.26 -16.94 6.78
C GLY A 719 -3.20 -16.29 7.66
N ASP A 720 -2.76 -16.96 8.73
CA ASP A 720 -1.78 -16.44 9.68
C ASP A 720 -0.39 -16.37 9.04
N LEU A 721 -0.06 -17.36 8.19
CA LEU A 721 1.18 -17.34 7.42
C LEU A 721 1.17 -16.18 6.43
N LEU A 722 0.09 -16.01 5.65
CA LEU A 722 -0.03 -14.90 4.71
C LEU A 722 -0.03 -13.52 5.41
N TYR A 723 -0.74 -13.41 6.53
CA TYR A 723 -0.77 -12.20 7.35
C TYR A 723 0.61 -11.86 7.90
N SER A 724 1.38 -12.87 8.33
CA SER A 724 2.75 -12.68 8.83
C SER A 724 3.68 -12.11 7.77
N THR A 725 3.49 -12.46 6.50
CA THR A 725 4.30 -11.94 5.39
C THR A 725 4.06 -10.45 5.18
N ILE A 726 2.80 -10.01 5.06
CA ILE A 726 2.50 -8.58 4.89
C ILE A 726 2.82 -7.77 6.17
N LEU A 727 2.65 -8.35 7.36
CA LEU A 727 3.03 -7.70 8.61
C LEU A 727 4.55 -7.50 8.68
N SER A 728 5.33 -8.51 8.28
CA SER A 728 6.80 -8.45 8.23
C SER A 728 7.28 -7.41 7.22
N TYR A 729 6.64 -7.33 6.05
CA TYR A 729 6.90 -6.27 5.07
C TYR A 729 6.78 -4.87 5.70
N PHE A 730 5.70 -4.61 6.43
CA PHE A 730 5.51 -3.33 7.11
C PHE A 730 6.54 -3.09 8.21
N ALA A 731 6.75 -4.08 9.10
CA ALA A 731 7.67 -3.95 10.23
C ALA A 731 9.13 -3.73 9.80
N LEU A 732 9.61 -4.49 8.81
CA LEU A 732 10.96 -4.36 8.28
C LEU A 732 11.15 -2.99 7.60
N ASN A 733 10.16 -2.53 6.82
CA ASN A 733 10.26 -1.23 6.18
C ASN A 733 10.14 -0.05 7.15
N ASP A 734 9.35 -0.15 8.22
CA ASP A 734 9.30 0.86 9.28
C ASP A 734 10.64 0.98 10.01
N MET A 735 11.27 -0.16 10.30
CA MET A 735 12.60 -0.19 10.89
C MET A 735 13.64 0.45 9.96
N GLN A 736 13.63 0.07 8.68
CA GLN A 736 14.55 0.65 7.70
C GLN A 736 14.31 2.14 7.49
N ASP A 737 13.05 2.61 7.47
CA ASP A 737 12.74 4.05 7.42
C ASP A 737 13.38 4.80 8.60
N LYS A 738 13.24 4.29 9.83
CA LYS A 738 13.84 4.92 11.02
C LYS A 738 15.36 5.00 10.97
N ILE A 739 16.02 4.01 10.37
CA ILE A 739 17.48 3.99 10.21
C ILE A 739 17.90 4.97 9.13
N SER A 740 17.31 4.87 7.93
CA SER A 740 17.69 5.68 6.78
C SER A 740 17.36 7.17 6.98
N GLU A 741 16.27 7.53 7.68
CA GLU A 741 15.92 8.92 7.94
C GLU A 741 16.99 9.64 8.77
N LYS A 742 17.56 8.96 9.77
CA LYS A 742 18.64 9.52 10.60
C LYS A 742 19.89 9.82 9.79
N GLN A 743 20.27 8.90 8.90
CA GLN A 743 21.42 9.07 8.00
C GLN A 743 21.16 10.18 6.98
N ALA A 744 19.95 10.26 6.43
CA ALA A 744 19.60 11.23 5.41
C ALA A 744 19.27 12.64 5.94
N HIS A 745 19.56 12.95 7.20
CA HIS A 745 19.22 14.22 7.84
C HIS A 745 17.71 14.57 7.72
N SER A 746 16.88 13.53 7.80
CA SER A 746 15.42 13.58 7.62
C SER A 746 14.70 13.12 8.89
N VAL A 747 13.42 13.47 9.00
CA VAL A 747 12.51 13.01 10.05
C VAL A 747 11.21 12.57 9.39
N GLY A 748 10.70 11.40 9.74
CA GLY A 748 9.41 10.94 9.28
C GLY A 748 8.70 10.01 10.26
N TYR A 749 7.42 9.80 9.98
CA TYR A 749 6.54 8.96 10.78
C TYR A 749 5.57 8.18 9.89
N ARG A 750 5.24 6.95 10.30
CA ARG A 750 4.23 6.11 9.64
C ARG A 750 2.86 6.77 9.74
N ALA A 751 2.18 6.90 8.60
CA ALA A 751 0.76 7.23 8.53
C ALA A 751 -0.05 5.97 8.16
N PRO A 752 -1.37 5.92 8.45
CA PRO A 752 -2.20 4.76 8.17
C PRO A 752 -2.02 4.24 6.73
N SER A 753 -1.56 2.99 6.65
CA SER A 753 -1.14 2.25 5.48
C SER A 753 -1.78 0.86 5.50
N TYR A 754 -2.03 0.29 4.33
CA TYR A 754 -2.60 -1.06 4.21
C TYR A 754 -2.10 -1.74 2.95
N GLY A 755 -2.09 -3.06 2.99
CA GLY A 755 -1.70 -3.92 1.89
C GLY A 755 -2.12 -5.35 2.18
N LEU A 756 -2.02 -6.19 1.16
CA LEU A 756 -2.44 -7.57 1.22
C LEU A 756 -1.34 -8.53 0.75
N PHE A 757 -1.39 -9.73 1.31
CA PHE A 757 -0.68 -10.88 0.76
C PHE A 757 -1.71 -11.99 0.54
N LYS A 758 -1.77 -12.49 -0.70
CA LYS A 758 -2.86 -13.36 -1.15
C LYS A 758 -2.34 -14.60 -1.86
N THR A 759 -3.12 -15.68 -1.82
CA THR A 759 -3.00 -16.73 -2.84
C THR A 759 -3.45 -16.18 -4.17
N SER A 760 -2.71 -16.46 -5.24
CA SER A 760 -3.03 -16.01 -6.59
C SER A 760 -3.71 -17.13 -7.38
N LEU A 761 -4.88 -16.84 -7.94
CA LEU A 761 -5.59 -17.74 -8.85
C LEU A 761 -5.58 -17.18 -10.28
N SER A 762 -5.30 -18.04 -11.25
CA SER A 762 -5.41 -17.74 -12.68
C SER A 762 -6.56 -18.54 -13.30
N PRO A 763 -7.77 -17.97 -13.37
CA PRO A 763 -8.90 -18.58 -14.06
C PRO A 763 -8.73 -18.49 -15.59
N VAL A 764 -9.08 -19.57 -16.27
CA VAL A 764 -9.17 -19.67 -17.73
C VAL A 764 -10.64 -19.68 -18.10
N TYR A 765 -11.06 -18.75 -18.95
CA TYR A 765 -12.46 -18.55 -19.29
C TYR A 765 -12.81 -19.00 -20.70
N PHE A 766 -13.93 -19.71 -20.83
CA PHE A 766 -14.60 -19.91 -22.12
C PHE A 766 -15.88 -19.10 -22.14
N TYR A 767 -15.85 -17.93 -22.79
CA TYR A 767 -16.97 -16.99 -22.85
C TYR A 767 -17.52 -16.65 -21.45
N GLY A 768 -16.66 -16.29 -20.51
CA GLY A 768 -17.04 -15.97 -19.12
C GLY A 768 -17.32 -17.16 -18.21
N ILE A 769 -17.25 -18.41 -18.71
CA ILE A 769 -17.34 -19.60 -17.85
C ILE A 769 -15.94 -19.90 -17.29
N PRO A 770 -15.70 -19.88 -15.97
CA PRO A 770 -14.41 -20.20 -15.36
C PRO A 770 -14.15 -21.71 -15.52
N ARG A 771 -13.55 -22.08 -16.65
CA ARG A 771 -13.44 -23.48 -17.08
C ARG A 771 -12.40 -24.22 -16.27
N ASN A 772 -11.25 -23.60 -16.06
CA ASN A 772 -10.14 -24.14 -15.29
C ASN A 772 -9.60 -23.03 -14.40
N VAL A 773 -9.37 -23.31 -13.13
CA VAL A 773 -8.78 -22.39 -12.16
C VAL A 773 -7.49 -23.01 -11.67
N LYS A 774 -6.38 -22.31 -11.92
CA LYS A 774 -5.04 -22.72 -11.52
C LYS A 774 -4.57 -21.87 -10.34
N ALA A 775 -3.95 -22.49 -9.33
CA ALA A 775 -3.17 -21.74 -8.35
C ALA A 775 -1.82 -21.37 -8.98
N THR A 776 -1.50 -20.07 -9.03
CA THR A 776 -0.29 -19.57 -9.71
C THR A 776 0.81 -19.12 -8.77
N GLY A 777 0.52 -18.98 -7.47
CA GLY A 777 1.52 -18.59 -6.47
C GLY A 777 0.92 -17.72 -5.39
N LEU A 778 1.73 -16.81 -4.87
CA LEU A 778 1.38 -15.84 -3.83
C LEU A 778 1.66 -14.44 -4.37
N THR A 779 0.84 -13.46 -4.02
CA THR A 779 1.01 -12.08 -4.51
C THR A 779 1.01 -11.12 -3.34
N MET A 780 2.00 -10.22 -3.29
CA MET A 780 2.00 -9.04 -2.43
C MET A 780 1.47 -7.85 -3.20
N ASP A 781 0.58 -7.08 -2.59
CA ASP A 781 -0.02 -5.89 -3.20
C ASP A 781 -0.24 -4.83 -2.13
N VAL A 782 0.53 -3.75 -2.21
CA VAL A 782 0.59 -2.68 -1.20
C VAL A 782 -0.09 -1.43 -1.75
N ASP A 783 -1.40 -1.44 -1.66
CA ASP A 783 -2.30 -0.38 -2.09
C ASP A 783 -2.02 1.01 -1.47
N ARG A 784 -1.48 1.05 -0.24
CA ARG A 784 -1.16 2.31 0.42
C ARG A 784 0.02 2.20 1.36
N PHE A 785 1.03 3.01 1.09
CA PHE A 785 2.21 3.16 1.95
C PHE A 785 2.51 4.64 2.22
N ALA A 786 1.81 5.20 3.21
CA ALA A 786 1.87 6.61 3.53
C ALA A 786 2.78 6.90 4.74
N GLY A 787 3.46 8.04 4.71
CA GLY A 787 4.21 8.55 5.85
C GLY A 787 4.44 10.06 5.77
N THR A 788 4.52 10.72 6.92
CA THR A 788 4.96 12.12 6.99
C THR A 788 6.48 12.15 6.93
N ARG A 789 7.05 13.11 6.21
CA ARG A 789 8.49 13.28 6.08
C ARG A 789 8.91 14.70 5.73
N VAL A 790 9.95 15.16 6.40
CA VAL A 790 10.67 16.40 6.09
C VAL A 790 12.18 16.21 6.21
N ASP A 791 12.91 16.92 5.37
CA ASP A 791 14.34 17.19 5.61
C ASP A 791 14.45 18.17 6.78
N LYS A 792 15.38 17.95 7.71
CA LYS A 792 15.48 18.79 8.93
C LYS A 792 15.74 20.27 8.62
N ASP A 793 16.41 20.58 7.51
CA ASP A 793 16.69 21.95 7.08
C ASP A 793 15.64 22.48 6.09
N GLY A 794 14.64 21.67 5.73
CA GLY A 794 13.66 22.00 4.69
C GLY A 794 14.19 21.87 3.26
N ASN A 795 15.27 21.11 3.03
CA ASN A 795 15.79 20.89 1.68
C ASN A 795 14.88 19.95 0.87
N VAL A 796 14.13 20.53 -0.07
CA VAL A 796 13.16 19.80 -0.92
C VAL A 796 13.85 18.73 -1.77
N GLU A 797 15.02 19.01 -2.33
CA GLU A 797 15.67 18.08 -3.24
C GLU A 797 16.24 16.85 -2.50
N ARG A 798 16.81 17.03 -1.29
CA ARG A 798 17.22 15.91 -0.43
C ARG A 798 16.03 15.05 -0.03
N ARG A 799 14.90 15.68 0.35
CA ARG A 799 13.65 14.99 0.65
C ARG A 799 13.15 14.16 -0.54
N LEU A 800 13.18 14.72 -1.76
CA LEU A 800 12.76 14.02 -2.97
C LEU A 800 13.66 12.84 -3.30
N ALA A 801 14.98 13.02 -3.21
CA ALA A 801 15.95 11.94 -3.43
C ALA A 801 15.73 10.79 -2.44
N PHE A 802 15.51 11.12 -1.16
CA PHE A 802 15.19 10.13 -0.12
C PHE A 802 13.89 9.38 -0.42
N ASN A 803 12.82 10.08 -0.79
CA ASN A 803 11.53 9.46 -1.11
C ASN A 803 11.64 8.49 -2.30
N ARG A 804 12.41 8.85 -3.33
CA ARG A 804 12.69 7.97 -4.48
C ARG A 804 13.44 6.70 -4.04
N ALA A 805 14.57 6.86 -3.35
CA ALA A 805 15.37 5.75 -2.83
C ALA A 805 14.53 4.79 -1.96
N ARG A 806 13.73 5.36 -1.07
CA ARG A 806 12.78 4.61 -0.24
C ARG A 806 11.78 3.84 -1.09
N GLY A 807 11.13 4.47 -2.06
CA GLY A 807 10.14 3.77 -2.89
C GLY A 807 10.73 2.58 -3.64
N ALA A 808 11.95 2.67 -4.16
CA ALA A 808 12.61 1.49 -4.75
C ALA A 808 12.85 0.37 -3.73
N ARG A 809 13.31 0.71 -2.52
CA ARG A 809 13.46 -0.27 -1.43
C ARG A 809 12.13 -0.93 -1.09
N LEU A 810 11.04 -0.14 -1.00
CA LEU A 810 9.70 -0.66 -0.74
C LEU A 810 9.31 -1.71 -1.79
N SER A 811 9.53 -1.42 -3.08
CA SER A 811 9.24 -2.38 -4.14
C SER A 811 10.18 -3.59 -4.15
N ALA A 812 11.44 -3.42 -3.73
CA ALA A 812 12.35 -4.55 -3.57
C ALA A 812 11.87 -5.49 -2.45
N MET A 813 11.44 -4.93 -1.32
CA MET A 813 10.94 -5.69 -0.19
C MET A 813 9.67 -6.49 -0.52
N GLU A 814 8.93 -6.13 -1.56
CA GLU A 814 7.75 -6.89 -2.00
C GLU A 814 8.12 -8.30 -2.44
N HIS A 815 9.24 -8.50 -3.14
CA HIS A 815 9.72 -9.83 -3.48
C HIS A 815 10.66 -10.42 -2.42
N LEU A 816 11.51 -9.61 -1.78
CA LEU A 816 12.51 -10.11 -0.83
C LEU A 816 11.89 -10.73 0.42
N VAL A 817 10.81 -10.15 0.96
CA VAL A 817 10.17 -10.66 2.18
C VAL A 817 9.53 -12.03 1.94
N PRO A 818 8.70 -12.23 0.88
CA PRO A 818 8.23 -13.56 0.52
C PRO A 818 9.37 -14.54 0.21
N GLU A 819 10.38 -14.15 -0.56
CA GLU A 819 11.51 -15.04 -0.84
C GLU A 819 12.19 -15.52 0.45
N GLN A 820 12.41 -14.62 1.40
CA GLN A 820 13.00 -14.98 2.70
C GLN A 820 12.09 -15.90 3.52
N MET A 821 10.77 -15.71 3.47
CA MET A 821 9.82 -16.45 4.31
C MET A 821 9.44 -17.82 3.74
N TYR A 822 9.46 -17.98 2.42
CA TYR A 822 8.98 -19.20 1.75
C TYR A 822 10.10 -20.02 1.10
N SER A 823 11.34 -19.52 1.05
CA SER A 823 12.48 -20.32 0.57
C SER A 823 12.92 -21.37 1.59
N THR A 824 13.28 -22.54 1.08
CA THR A 824 14.03 -23.57 1.80
C THR A 824 15.33 -23.88 1.06
N GLU A 825 16.27 -24.59 1.70
CA GLU A 825 17.54 -24.98 1.04
C GLU A 825 17.30 -25.83 -0.22
N ASP A 826 16.29 -26.70 -0.20
CA ASP A 826 15.98 -27.62 -1.30
C ASP A 826 14.96 -27.05 -2.32
N ALA A 827 14.18 -26.03 -1.92
CA ALA A 827 13.18 -25.38 -2.76
C ALA A 827 13.19 -23.86 -2.52
N PRO A 828 14.02 -23.10 -3.25
CA PRO A 828 14.03 -21.64 -3.15
C PRO A 828 12.73 -21.07 -3.73
N ALA A 829 12.16 -20.09 -3.03
CA ALA A 829 11.08 -19.27 -3.54
C ALA A 829 11.67 -18.13 -4.38
N HIS A 830 10.95 -17.74 -5.43
CA HIS A 830 11.35 -16.66 -6.32
C HIS A 830 10.15 -15.74 -6.54
N GLY A 831 10.32 -14.45 -6.22
CA GLY A 831 9.33 -13.41 -6.46
C GLY A 831 9.82 -12.38 -7.48
N ILE A 832 8.90 -11.65 -8.10
CA ILE A 832 9.18 -10.58 -9.05
C ILE A 832 8.38 -9.33 -8.70
N SER A 833 9.09 -8.23 -8.47
CA SER A 833 8.51 -6.89 -8.30
C SER A 833 8.91 -5.95 -9.44
N ALA A 834 8.32 -4.76 -9.50
CA ALA A 834 8.63 -3.76 -10.54
C ALA A 834 10.13 -3.47 -10.64
N VAL A 835 10.80 -3.25 -9.50
CA VAL A 835 12.25 -3.00 -9.48
C VAL A 835 13.06 -4.21 -9.92
N LYS A 836 12.64 -5.45 -9.55
CA LYS A 836 13.33 -6.67 -9.98
C LYS A 836 13.18 -6.92 -11.47
N ALA A 837 12.01 -6.65 -12.05
CA ALA A 837 11.80 -6.74 -13.49
C ALA A 837 12.71 -5.75 -14.26
N ILE A 838 12.86 -4.52 -13.76
CA ILE A 838 13.79 -3.53 -14.35
C ILE A 838 15.25 -3.97 -14.18
N GLN A 839 15.62 -4.54 -13.02
CA GLN A 839 16.97 -5.10 -12.79
C GLN A 839 17.28 -6.24 -13.79
N LEU A 840 16.36 -7.18 -13.97
CA LEU A 840 16.50 -8.26 -14.94
C LEU A 840 16.62 -7.72 -16.37
N ALA A 841 15.81 -6.73 -16.75
CA ALA A 841 15.87 -6.14 -18.08
C ALA A 841 17.22 -5.43 -18.32
N ALA A 842 17.73 -4.72 -17.32
CA ALA A 842 19.04 -4.10 -17.38
C ALA A 842 20.16 -5.15 -17.50
N ALA A 843 20.05 -6.30 -16.81
CA ALA A 843 20.99 -7.42 -16.91
C ALA A 843 20.95 -8.10 -18.29
N GLU A 844 19.77 -8.18 -18.92
CA GLU A 844 19.59 -8.61 -20.31
C GLU A 844 20.09 -7.57 -21.34
N GLY A 845 20.63 -6.44 -20.89
CA GLY A 845 21.15 -5.37 -21.75
C GLY A 845 20.06 -4.58 -22.47
N GLN A 846 18.82 -4.59 -21.99
CA GLN A 846 17.75 -3.75 -22.54
C GLN A 846 17.98 -2.27 -22.19
N LYS A 847 17.37 -1.36 -22.97
CA LYS A 847 17.32 0.05 -22.54
C LYS A 847 16.30 0.23 -21.42
N ILE A 848 16.70 1.00 -20.42
CA ILE A 848 15.84 1.48 -19.35
C ILE A 848 15.52 2.94 -19.63
N TRP A 849 14.25 3.24 -19.87
CA TRP A 849 13.75 4.55 -20.24
C TRP A 849 13.33 5.35 -19.01
N THR A 850 13.63 6.64 -19.03
CA THR A 850 12.98 7.66 -18.19
C THR A 850 12.07 8.50 -19.10
N ILE A 851 10.77 8.25 -19.00
CA ILE A 851 9.75 8.78 -19.88
C ILE A 851 9.10 10.00 -19.22
N THR A 852 9.08 11.09 -19.96
CA THR A 852 8.48 12.38 -19.60
C THR A 852 7.63 12.87 -20.77
N GLN A 853 6.96 14.02 -20.62
CA GLN A 853 6.23 14.61 -21.74
C GLN A 853 7.14 14.95 -22.94
N GLY A 854 8.43 15.16 -22.72
CA GLY A 854 9.38 15.54 -23.78
C GLY A 854 9.75 14.41 -24.73
N ASN A 855 9.69 13.14 -24.30
CA ASN A 855 10.17 11.98 -25.06
C ASN A 855 9.13 10.84 -25.15
N LEU A 856 7.87 11.07 -24.77
CA LEU A 856 6.83 10.04 -24.73
C LEU A 856 6.66 9.27 -26.05
N ASP A 857 6.49 9.99 -27.16
CA ASP A 857 6.27 9.36 -28.47
C ASP A 857 7.49 8.56 -28.93
N GLN A 858 8.69 9.01 -28.57
CA GLN A 858 9.93 8.31 -28.89
C GLN A 858 10.11 7.05 -28.06
N ALA A 859 9.82 7.12 -26.75
CA ALA A 859 9.88 5.97 -25.86
C ALA A 859 8.86 4.89 -26.28
N LEU A 860 7.60 5.28 -26.51
CA LEU A 860 6.54 4.36 -26.92
C LEU A 860 6.76 3.77 -28.33
N ALA A 861 7.58 4.40 -29.18
CA ALA A 861 7.97 3.80 -30.46
C ALA A 861 9.04 2.69 -30.32
N SER A 862 9.74 2.63 -29.18
CA SER A 862 10.81 1.64 -28.91
C SER A 862 10.41 0.57 -27.90
N ILE A 863 9.38 0.82 -27.09
CA ILE A 863 8.84 -0.09 -26.09
C ILE A 863 7.93 -1.11 -26.78
N GLU A 864 8.06 -2.39 -26.41
CA GLU A 864 7.26 -3.52 -26.87
C GLU A 864 6.59 -4.24 -25.67
N LEU A 865 6.05 -3.45 -24.73
CA LEU A 865 5.29 -3.96 -23.58
C LEU A 865 3.82 -4.19 -23.97
N SER A 866 2.99 -4.66 -23.05
CA SER A 866 1.56 -4.83 -23.32
C SER A 866 0.85 -3.49 -23.53
N ASP A 867 -0.23 -3.50 -24.32
CA ASP A 867 -1.04 -2.32 -24.63
C ASP A 867 -1.57 -1.63 -23.35
N GLU A 868 -1.87 -2.42 -22.32
CA GLU A 868 -2.29 -1.93 -21.00
C GLU A 868 -1.18 -1.13 -20.32
N VAL A 869 0.06 -1.64 -20.34
CA VAL A 869 1.22 -0.96 -19.73
C VAL A 869 1.58 0.31 -20.52
N GLU A 870 1.57 0.27 -21.85
CA GLU A 870 1.79 1.47 -22.66
C GLU A 870 0.73 2.54 -22.44
N THR A 871 -0.52 2.12 -22.24
CA THR A 871 -1.63 3.03 -21.90
C THR A 871 -1.40 3.68 -20.54
N ASP A 872 -0.95 2.92 -19.53
CA ASP A 872 -0.61 3.48 -18.22
C ASP A 872 0.55 4.45 -18.29
N ILE A 873 1.61 4.13 -19.04
CA ILE A 873 2.75 5.03 -19.29
C ILE A 873 2.24 6.35 -19.88
N ARG A 874 1.44 6.27 -20.96
CA ARG A 874 0.87 7.43 -21.65
C ARG A 874 0.01 8.29 -20.71
N ASN A 875 -0.91 7.66 -19.99
CA ASN A 875 -1.81 8.35 -19.05
C ASN A 875 -1.04 9.02 -17.90
N SER A 876 -0.02 8.35 -17.38
CA SER A 876 0.85 8.87 -16.32
C SER A 876 1.61 10.12 -16.76
N VAL A 877 2.22 10.06 -17.95
CA VAL A 877 2.99 11.18 -18.49
C VAL A 877 2.08 12.36 -18.83
N TYR A 878 0.86 12.11 -19.33
CA TYR A 878 -0.15 13.17 -19.50
C TYR A 878 -0.64 13.76 -18.17
N ALA A 879 -0.65 12.98 -17.09
CA ALA A 879 -0.91 13.46 -15.72
C ALA A 879 0.31 14.18 -15.09
N GLY A 880 1.38 14.40 -15.85
CA GLY A 880 2.58 15.12 -15.40
C GLY A 880 3.52 14.28 -14.54
N LYS A 881 3.41 12.95 -14.60
CA LYS A 881 4.31 12.01 -13.91
C LYS A 881 5.52 11.68 -14.79
N GLU A 882 6.57 11.19 -14.14
CA GLU A 882 7.76 10.60 -14.76
C GLU A 882 7.63 9.07 -14.68
N VAL A 883 7.94 8.36 -15.76
CA VAL A 883 7.80 6.89 -15.79
C VAL A 883 9.13 6.23 -16.10
N THR A 884 9.54 5.25 -15.31
CA THR A 884 10.68 4.38 -15.60
C THR A 884 10.18 3.05 -16.14
N ALA A 885 10.62 2.62 -17.31
CA ALA A 885 10.19 1.37 -17.93
C ALA A 885 11.32 0.70 -18.73
N HIS A 886 11.23 -0.60 -18.96
CA HIS A 886 12.14 -1.36 -19.83
C HIS A 886 11.53 -1.59 -21.22
N GLU A 887 12.36 -1.96 -22.20
CA GLU A 887 11.93 -2.08 -23.61
C GLU A 887 11.01 -3.27 -23.87
N ARG A 888 11.27 -4.43 -23.26
CA ARG A 888 10.64 -5.72 -23.60
C ARG A 888 10.43 -6.56 -22.34
N PRO A 889 9.38 -7.41 -22.29
CA PRO A 889 9.17 -8.31 -21.15
C PRO A 889 10.39 -9.18 -20.86
N VAL A 890 10.69 -9.38 -19.58
CA VAL A 890 11.80 -10.21 -19.10
C VAL A 890 11.31 -11.63 -18.85
N ASN A 891 12.19 -12.61 -19.02
CA ASN A 891 11.87 -13.99 -18.68
C ASN A 891 12.11 -14.24 -17.18
N PHE A 892 11.06 -14.60 -16.44
CA PHE A 892 11.12 -14.94 -15.03
C PHE A 892 10.56 -16.35 -14.83
N PHE A 893 11.45 -17.33 -14.61
CA PHE A 893 11.10 -18.76 -14.41
C PHE A 893 10.14 -19.34 -15.45
N GLY A 894 10.32 -18.96 -16.73
CA GLY A 894 9.49 -19.44 -17.85
C GLY A 894 8.21 -18.64 -18.09
N SER A 895 7.96 -17.61 -17.28
CA SER A 895 6.90 -16.62 -17.50
C SER A 895 7.49 -15.31 -18.03
N GLN A 896 6.74 -14.59 -18.87
CA GLN A 896 7.12 -13.23 -19.26
C GLN A 896 6.61 -12.26 -18.19
N SER A 897 7.41 -11.26 -17.83
CA SER A 897 7.04 -10.27 -16.82
C SER A 897 7.51 -8.88 -17.21
N SER A 898 6.68 -7.89 -16.87
CA SER A 898 6.95 -6.49 -17.11
C SER A 898 6.81 -5.69 -15.82
N GLY A 899 7.66 -4.68 -15.63
CA GLY A 899 7.64 -3.84 -14.45
C GLY A 899 8.02 -2.41 -14.79
N TYR A 900 7.33 -1.45 -14.20
CA TYR A 900 7.51 -0.02 -14.47
C TYR A 900 7.18 0.80 -13.23
N ILE A 901 7.76 1.99 -13.15
CA ILE A 901 7.66 2.86 -11.97
C ILE A 901 7.09 4.19 -12.42
N VAL A 902 6.02 4.67 -11.77
CA VAL A 902 5.43 5.98 -12.01
C VAL A 902 5.73 6.87 -10.80
N LEU A 903 6.38 8.00 -11.02
CA LEU A 903 6.79 8.94 -9.98
C LEU A 903 6.18 10.33 -10.21
N ASP A 904 5.74 10.95 -9.12
CA ASP A 904 5.47 12.38 -9.09
C ASP A 904 6.77 13.14 -8.82
N PRO A 905 7.27 13.95 -9.78
CA PRO A 905 8.54 14.64 -9.63
C PRO A 905 8.53 15.75 -8.56
N TYR A 906 7.35 16.21 -8.10
CA TYR A 906 7.20 17.32 -7.15
C TYR A 906 7.01 16.84 -5.72
N SER A 907 6.27 15.75 -5.52
CA SER A 907 6.04 15.17 -4.18
C SER A 907 6.99 14.02 -3.85
N GLY A 908 7.53 13.34 -4.88
CA GLY A 908 8.28 12.09 -4.73
C GLY A 908 7.38 10.90 -4.42
N ALA A 909 6.05 11.04 -4.54
CA ALA A 909 5.12 9.92 -4.47
C ALA A 909 5.32 8.98 -5.66
N GLY A 910 5.03 7.70 -5.49
CA GLY A 910 5.27 6.69 -6.51
C GLY A 910 4.28 5.53 -6.52
N ALA A 911 4.18 4.89 -7.67
CA ALA A 911 3.56 3.60 -7.92
C ALA A 911 4.60 2.68 -8.58
N TYR A 912 4.68 1.43 -8.12
CA TYR A 912 5.67 0.46 -8.56
C TYR A 912 4.91 -0.77 -9.03
N LEU A 913 4.73 -0.87 -10.34
CA LEU A 913 3.70 -1.69 -10.96
C LEU A 913 4.33 -2.85 -11.72
N ILE A 914 3.67 -3.99 -11.65
CA ILE A 914 3.90 -5.13 -12.53
C ILE A 914 2.77 -5.26 -13.56
N GLU A 915 2.95 -6.10 -14.58
CA GLU A 915 2.00 -6.21 -15.71
C GLU A 915 0.54 -6.45 -15.30
N GLY A 916 0.30 -7.19 -14.21
CA GLY A 916 -1.05 -7.46 -13.67
C GLY A 916 -1.73 -6.26 -12.99
N GLY A 917 -1.07 -5.09 -12.96
CA GLY A 917 -1.61 -3.84 -12.41
C GLY A 917 -1.45 -3.72 -10.90
N GLU A 918 -1.06 -4.80 -10.22
CA GLU A 918 -0.80 -4.79 -8.78
C GLU A 918 0.38 -3.84 -8.44
N ASN A 919 0.25 -3.06 -7.35
CA ASN A 919 1.34 -2.24 -6.80
C ASN A 919 2.15 -3.12 -5.85
N GLY A 920 2.95 -4.01 -6.43
CA GLY A 920 3.28 -5.25 -5.75
C GLY A 920 4.30 -6.16 -6.43
N SER A 921 4.33 -7.39 -5.94
CA SER A 921 5.10 -8.50 -6.49
C SER A 921 4.29 -9.77 -6.60
N ASN A 922 4.66 -10.62 -7.56
CA ASN A 922 4.18 -12.00 -7.70
C ASN A 922 5.23 -13.03 -7.31
#